data_AF-A0A8T7KMV0-F1
#
_entry.id   AF-A0A8T7KMV0-F1
#
_cell.length_a   1.000
_cell.length_b   1.000
_cell.length_c   1.000
_cell.angle_alpha   90.00
_cell.angle_beta   90.00
_cell.angle_gamma   90.00
#
_symmetry.space_group_name_H-M   'P 1'
#
loop_
_entity.id
_entity.type
_entity.pdbx_description
1 polymer ?
#
loop_
_entity_poly.entity_id
_entity_poly.type
_entity_poly.pdbx_seq_one_letter_code
_entity_poly.pdbx_strand_id
1 'polypeptide(L)'
;MTTPTFQQLLGHLHRGGAWAYWWTADASGDGRPRSHWWPVDRPPLPLPDDEQRNVYFGVHPCRVRRRDRQRATIATIAAINCLYAEFDAAPGAKPALLEQLRALAPAPSVIIDSGGGYHLYWLLDQPFALADDAARERARAAQYAWVGYTGGDPAARDLARVLRVPGTINYKPSYAPDYPTVAIVAADLRRTYALEALEEAAAAFLRPAEPALHAFSQPVSFADLDDLARAARALERLGSSRCDNYDDWLHVGMALHAGLGESGLRLWESWSRRSAKYAEGVCARKWRSFDAARHGYTLASLFYWADQDSPAPHSDAAHQATRPARQRAGDAHTSGRCRKPLLHGGVADGAEGLSPAARAASPEPEDTADTGDEADDPLVQALQLTDLGNAHRLVAQHGHELRYVQEWGWMVWDGRRWDLDRTGAVMRRAKATALSIAAEAETAPDDKAVAKILAWARASQSRGRLEAMIALAMSEPGIATRTECFDTHDWLLNCRNGTLDLRSGALRPHRHEDLLTRLVDVDYDPQAQCPTWETFLDRIMAGNRGLTGYLQRAVGYALTGDTGEQAMFLLYGTGANGKSTFLEVIRTIAGDYGRQTDPTTFLARQGGDRIPNDIARLAGARFVSAIEVEEGRRLSEVLIKQVVSGDTLTARFLNREFFEFRARFKLFLAANHRPVVRGTDEGIWRRLRLIPFTVTIPKPERDRTLLSRLVQELPGILAWAVRGCLAFNQGGLADPPEVLAATESYRSEMDIVGGFIADRCVIAGHARAECGALYAAYTGWCEENGEHAVSQRRFGQQLEERGFGRRRSAQGKWCRSGIGLLDAHDHSDPGAPPAPDDAPPGAPGAPGGQAQSGATPPAPEQQVIQVTQGDPTFGVAAESQPAPAPITPPRVDWAYVQRLLSIGDERAMAAINVHCELTGVAVEEVLAAVCRRLGSSTTATTRAPPPGRTP
;
A
#
# COMPACT_ATOMS: atom_id res chain seq x y z
N MET A 1 -25.80 11.57 32.19
CA MET A 1 -24.89 10.90 31.22
C MET A 1 -25.06 9.39 31.28
N THR A 2 -24.61 8.71 32.33
CA THR A 2 -24.70 7.24 32.43
C THR A 2 -26.03 6.80 33.05
N THR A 3 -26.76 5.86 32.45
CA THR A 3 -27.92 5.21 33.11
C THR A 3 -27.47 4.39 34.32
N PRO A 4 -28.34 4.11 35.33
CA PRO A 4 -27.98 3.27 36.47
C PRO A 4 -27.43 1.90 36.06
N THR A 5 -28.03 1.29 35.03
CA THR A 5 -27.58 0.04 34.40
C THR A 5 -26.18 0.17 33.79
N PHE A 6 -25.85 1.30 33.17
CA PHE A 6 -24.50 1.52 32.63
C PHE A 6 -23.47 1.75 33.75
N GLN A 7 -23.83 2.41 34.85
CA GLN A 7 -22.94 2.54 36.02
C GLN A 7 -22.61 1.18 36.63
N GLN A 8 -23.60 0.29 36.76
CA GLN A 8 -23.40 -1.08 37.21
C GLN A 8 -22.52 -1.88 36.21
N LEU A 9 -22.70 -1.68 34.91
CA LEU A 9 -21.84 -2.28 33.88
C LEU A 9 -20.38 -1.79 33.99
N LEU A 10 -20.12 -0.50 34.19
CA LEU A 10 -18.76 0.03 34.41
C LEU A 10 -18.13 -0.57 35.66
N GLY A 11 -18.88 -0.66 36.76
CA GLY A 11 -18.44 -1.29 38.00
C GLY A 11 -18.07 -2.77 37.83
N HIS A 12 -18.65 -3.45 36.84
CA HIS A 12 -18.27 -4.80 36.44
C HIS A 12 -17.05 -4.81 35.49
N LEU A 13 -17.07 -3.97 34.44
CA LEU A 13 -16.07 -3.93 33.36
C LEU A 13 -14.69 -3.46 33.85
N HIS A 14 -14.64 -2.61 34.87
CA HIS A 14 -13.40 -1.97 35.33
C HIS A 14 -12.76 -2.61 36.57
N ARG A 15 -13.28 -3.75 37.06
CA ARG A 15 -12.68 -4.51 38.19
C ARG A 15 -11.22 -4.89 37.93
N GLY A 16 -10.38 -4.85 38.96
CA GLY A 16 -8.99 -5.32 38.88
C GLY A 16 -7.98 -4.36 38.23
N GLY A 17 -8.36 -3.11 37.95
CA GLY A 17 -7.42 -2.05 37.57
C GLY A 17 -7.63 -0.76 38.37
N ALA A 18 -6.67 0.16 38.27
CA ALA A 18 -6.65 1.38 39.08
C ALA A 18 -7.32 2.57 38.36
N TRP A 19 -7.34 2.59 37.03
CA TRP A 19 -7.79 3.73 36.22
C TRP A 19 -8.74 3.33 35.10
N ALA A 20 -9.74 4.15 34.84
CA ALA A 20 -10.60 4.07 33.66
C ALA A 20 -10.70 5.46 32.99
N TYR A 21 -11.22 5.52 31.76
CA TYR A 21 -11.26 6.78 31.01
C TYR A 21 -12.37 6.89 29.97
N TRP A 22 -12.82 8.13 29.76
CA TRP A 22 -13.60 8.55 28.60
C TRP A 22 -12.66 9.08 27.52
N TRP A 23 -13.05 8.88 26.26
CA TRP A 23 -12.38 9.41 25.09
C TRP A 23 -13.38 10.22 24.27
N THR A 24 -13.13 11.51 24.11
CA THR A 24 -13.90 12.38 23.23
C THR A 24 -13.11 12.58 21.95
N ALA A 25 -13.70 12.29 20.79
CA ALA A 25 -13.04 12.46 19.50
C ALA A 25 -12.92 13.95 19.13
N ASP A 26 -14.00 14.69 19.39
CA ASP A 26 -14.19 16.08 18.98
C ASP A 26 -14.52 16.92 20.24
N ALA A 27 -13.51 17.31 21.03
CA ALA A 27 -13.76 18.27 22.11
C ALA A 27 -14.03 19.65 21.51
N SER A 28 -15.16 20.25 21.90
CA SER A 28 -15.58 21.55 21.40
C SER A 28 -14.62 22.66 21.86
N GLY A 29 -14.40 23.64 20.98
CA GLY A 29 -13.48 24.76 21.20
C GLY A 29 -12.09 24.62 20.58
N ASP A 30 -11.44 23.44 20.62
CA ASP A 30 -10.10 23.23 20.02
C ASP A 30 -10.02 22.13 18.95
N GLY A 31 -11.07 21.34 18.75
CA GLY A 31 -11.14 20.32 17.71
C GLY A 31 -10.13 19.18 17.90
N ARG A 32 -9.64 18.97 19.13
CA ARG A 32 -8.65 17.94 19.46
C ARG A 32 -9.26 16.91 20.39
N PRO A 33 -8.93 15.62 20.24
CA PRO A 33 -9.47 14.59 21.10
C PRO A 33 -8.92 14.71 22.53
N ARG A 34 -9.73 14.33 23.54
CA ARG A 34 -9.36 14.37 24.96
C ARG A 34 -9.60 13.03 25.64
N SER A 35 -8.93 12.83 26.77
CA SER A 35 -8.99 11.61 27.57
C SER A 35 -9.23 11.95 29.05
N HIS A 36 -10.39 11.59 29.58
CA HIS A 36 -10.85 11.99 30.91
C HIS A 36 -10.70 10.80 31.84
N TRP A 37 -9.59 10.78 32.60
CA TRP A 37 -9.20 9.65 33.45
C TRP A 37 -9.75 9.80 34.87
N TRP A 38 -10.36 8.75 35.41
CA TRP A 38 -10.76 8.66 36.82
C TRP A 38 -10.24 7.35 37.45
N PRO A 39 -10.03 7.31 38.77
CA PRO A 39 -9.64 6.08 39.46
C PRO A 39 -10.88 5.20 39.69
N VAL A 40 -10.74 3.89 39.52
CA VAL A 40 -11.86 2.92 39.45
C VAL A 40 -12.66 2.82 40.76
N ASP A 41 -12.05 3.17 41.90
CA ASP A 41 -12.69 3.25 43.22
C ASP A 41 -13.68 4.42 43.36
N ARG A 42 -13.76 5.30 42.35
CA ARG A 42 -14.66 6.45 42.31
C ARG A 42 -15.61 6.37 41.11
N PRO A 43 -16.83 6.94 41.22
CA PRO A 43 -17.69 7.09 40.07
C PRO A 43 -17.00 7.93 38.98
N PRO A 44 -17.28 7.67 37.70
CA PRO A 44 -16.73 8.47 36.61
C PRO A 44 -17.13 9.93 36.76
N LEU A 45 -16.20 10.83 36.45
CA LEU A 45 -16.49 12.25 36.38
C LEU A 45 -17.55 12.50 35.28
N PRO A 46 -18.55 13.36 35.52
CA PRO A 46 -19.40 13.86 34.45
C PRO A 46 -18.53 14.64 33.46
N LEU A 47 -18.79 14.46 32.17
CA LEU A 47 -18.19 15.30 31.14
C LEU A 47 -18.83 16.71 31.18
N PRO A 48 -18.18 17.73 30.60
CA PRO A 48 -18.84 18.97 30.22
C PRO A 48 -20.01 18.72 29.24
N ASP A 49 -21.05 19.57 29.28
CA ASP A 49 -22.24 19.41 28.41
C ASP A 49 -21.90 19.56 26.92
N ASP A 50 -20.90 20.40 26.63
CA ASP A 50 -20.30 20.65 25.32
C ASP A 50 -19.41 19.50 24.82
N GLU A 51 -19.09 18.52 25.67
CA GLU A 51 -18.31 17.31 25.35
C GLU A 51 -19.16 16.01 25.32
N GLN A 52 -20.49 16.09 25.46
CA GLN A 52 -21.40 14.90 25.43
C GLN A 52 -21.62 14.27 24.03
N ARG A 53 -20.84 14.65 23.02
CA ARG A 53 -20.97 14.18 21.62
C ARG A 53 -19.78 13.30 21.26
N ASN A 54 -20.00 12.21 20.51
CA ASN A 54 -18.94 11.28 20.10
C ASN A 54 -18.06 10.82 21.28
N VAL A 55 -18.71 10.41 22.37
CA VAL A 55 -18.05 9.89 23.57
C VAL A 55 -17.84 8.39 23.47
N TYR A 56 -16.62 7.97 23.77
CA TYR A 56 -16.20 6.58 23.83
C TYR A 56 -15.56 6.27 25.18
N PHE A 57 -15.35 4.99 25.48
CA PHE A 57 -14.69 4.54 26.71
C PHE A 57 -13.78 3.34 26.47
N GLY A 58 -12.71 3.24 27.27
CA GLY A 58 -11.92 2.01 27.34
C GLY A 58 -12.72 0.91 28.02
N VAL A 59 -12.95 -0.20 27.32
CA VAL A 59 -13.74 -1.33 27.84
C VAL A 59 -13.08 -1.97 29.07
N HIS A 60 -11.75 -2.03 29.09
CA HIS A 60 -10.97 -2.65 30.16
C HIS A 60 -10.21 -1.60 31.00
N PRO A 61 -10.01 -1.87 32.30
CA PRO A 61 -9.34 -0.94 33.21
C PRO A 61 -7.83 -0.97 33.04
N CYS A 62 -7.18 0.12 33.42
CA CYS A 62 -5.74 0.34 33.27
C CYS A 62 -5.00 0.32 34.61
N ARG A 63 -3.72 -0.07 34.58
CA ARG A 63 -2.81 -0.01 35.75
C ARG A 63 -2.37 1.42 36.06
N VAL A 64 -2.19 2.22 35.01
CA VAL A 64 -1.64 3.57 35.07
C VAL A 64 -2.50 4.53 34.27
N ARG A 65 -2.67 5.76 34.78
CA ARG A 65 -3.19 6.88 34.00
C ARG A 65 -2.18 7.24 32.90
N ARG A 66 -2.69 7.49 31.69
CA ARG A 66 -1.90 8.03 30.57
C ARG A 66 -1.99 9.56 30.54
N ARG A 67 -1.14 10.20 29.74
CA ARG A 67 -1.21 11.66 29.55
C ARG A 67 -2.54 12.05 28.89
N ASP A 68 -2.95 13.29 29.11
CA ASP A 68 -4.16 13.81 28.47
C ASP A 68 -4.02 13.78 26.94
N ARG A 69 -5.13 13.52 26.23
CA ARG A 69 -5.18 13.19 24.79
C ARG A 69 -4.51 11.86 24.40
N GLN A 70 -4.24 10.95 25.33
CA GLN A 70 -3.77 9.59 25.02
C GLN A 70 -4.78 8.52 25.47
N ARG A 71 -5.05 7.57 24.56
CA ARG A 71 -5.79 6.34 24.88
C ARG A 71 -4.91 5.34 25.65
N ALA A 72 -5.57 4.35 26.24
CA ALA A 72 -4.94 3.13 26.72
C ALA A 72 -4.20 2.40 25.59
N THR A 73 -3.26 1.54 25.97
CA THR A 73 -2.63 0.54 25.10
C THR A 73 -2.75 -0.81 25.77
N ILE A 74 -2.61 -1.91 25.02
CA ILE A 74 -2.73 -3.26 25.59
C ILE A 74 -1.77 -3.46 26.78
N ALA A 75 -0.55 -2.91 26.71
CA ALA A 75 0.43 -2.95 27.81
C ALA A 75 -0.04 -2.23 29.10
N THR A 76 -0.92 -1.22 29.00
CA THR A 76 -1.43 -0.50 30.18
C THR A 76 -2.71 -1.09 30.76
N ILE A 77 -3.39 -2.01 30.06
CA ILE A 77 -4.56 -2.73 30.58
C ILE A 77 -4.14 -3.61 31.76
N ALA A 78 -4.96 -3.61 32.81
CA ALA A 78 -4.71 -4.32 34.06
C ALA A 78 -5.31 -5.74 34.08
N ALA A 79 -6.55 -5.88 33.62
CA ALA A 79 -7.35 -7.09 33.57
C ALA A 79 -8.34 -7.02 32.39
N ILE A 80 -8.88 -8.15 31.94
CA ILE A 80 -10.14 -8.19 31.18
C ILE A 80 -11.28 -8.66 32.08
N ASN A 81 -12.48 -8.13 31.85
CA ASN A 81 -13.71 -8.45 32.60
C ASN A 81 -14.87 -8.83 31.66
N CYS A 82 -14.59 -8.94 30.36
CA CYS A 82 -15.52 -9.40 29.34
C CYS A 82 -14.75 -9.80 28.08
N LEU A 83 -15.40 -10.56 27.20
CA LEU A 83 -15.13 -10.53 25.76
C LEU A 83 -16.23 -9.70 25.09
N TYR A 84 -15.94 -9.07 23.96
CA TYR A 84 -16.89 -8.20 23.25
C TYR A 84 -16.81 -8.33 21.73
N ALA A 85 -17.86 -7.88 21.04
CA ALA A 85 -17.91 -7.83 19.58
C ALA A 85 -18.68 -6.60 19.09
N GLU A 86 -18.33 -6.10 17.90
CA GLU A 86 -19.02 -5.00 17.20
C GLU A 86 -19.67 -5.54 15.92
N PHE A 87 -20.87 -5.08 15.60
CA PHE A 87 -21.63 -5.44 14.40
C PHE A 87 -22.25 -4.19 13.78
N ASP A 88 -21.79 -3.80 12.58
CA ASP A 88 -22.42 -2.72 11.81
C ASP A 88 -23.72 -3.21 11.15
N ALA A 89 -24.72 -2.33 11.07
CA ALA A 89 -25.99 -2.62 10.43
C ALA A 89 -26.14 -1.86 9.11
N ALA A 90 -26.55 -2.57 8.06
CA ALA A 90 -27.02 -1.93 6.83
C ALA A 90 -28.29 -1.08 7.10
N PRO A 91 -28.56 -0.04 6.30
CA PRO A 91 -29.78 0.77 6.43
C PRO A 91 -31.04 -0.12 6.44
N GLY A 92 -31.89 0.04 7.47
CA GLY A 92 -33.10 -0.76 7.67
C GLY A 92 -32.89 -2.16 8.27
N ALA A 93 -31.67 -2.71 8.31
CA ALA A 93 -31.42 -4.09 8.75
C ALA A 93 -31.34 -4.28 10.28
N LYS A 94 -31.34 -3.19 11.07
CA LYS A 94 -31.16 -3.23 12.54
C LYS A 94 -32.11 -4.17 13.30
N PRO A 95 -33.43 -4.24 13.01
CA PRO A 95 -34.34 -5.13 13.73
C PRO A 95 -33.99 -6.62 13.53
N ALA A 96 -33.73 -7.03 12.29
CA ALA A 96 -33.34 -8.41 11.96
C ALA A 96 -31.97 -8.78 12.55
N LEU A 97 -31.01 -7.86 12.50
CA LEU A 97 -29.71 -8.05 13.13
C LEU A 97 -29.85 -8.20 14.67
N LEU A 98 -30.69 -7.39 15.32
CA LEU A 98 -30.93 -7.50 16.76
C LEU A 98 -31.56 -8.85 17.16
N GLU A 99 -32.41 -9.43 16.32
CA GLU A 99 -32.97 -10.76 16.54
C GLU A 99 -31.89 -11.85 16.45
N GLN A 100 -31.05 -11.81 15.40
CA GLN A 100 -29.90 -12.71 15.25
C GLN A 100 -28.92 -12.61 16.43
N LEU A 101 -28.60 -11.38 16.88
CA LEU A 101 -27.70 -11.12 18.00
C LEU A 101 -28.25 -11.60 19.35
N ARG A 102 -29.57 -11.68 19.51
CA ARG A 102 -30.23 -12.28 20.68
C ARG A 102 -30.21 -13.81 20.65
N ALA A 103 -30.10 -14.41 19.47
CA ALA A 103 -30.04 -15.86 19.27
C ALA A 103 -28.62 -16.45 19.37
N LEU A 104 -27.58 -15.62 19.51
CA LEU A 104 -26.21 -16.09 19.73
C LEU A 104 -26.12 -17.01 20.96
N ALA A 105 -25.33 -18.08 20.84
CA ALA A 105 -25.02 -19.00 21.93
C ALA A 105 -23.49 -19.00 22.19
N PRO A 106 -23.02 -18.81 23.42
CA PRO A 106 -23.77 -18.34 24.59
C PRO A 106 -24.35 -16.93 24.36
N ALA A 107 -25.48 -16.63 24.99
CA ALA A 107 -26.18 -15.36 24.78
C ALA A 107 -25.42 -14.17 25.41
N PRO A 108 -25.36 -13.00 24.75
CA PRO A 108 -24.66 -11.84 25.31
C PRO A 108 -25.26 -11.40 26.65
N SER A 109 -24.39 -10.96 27.57
CA SER A 109 -24.78 -10.36 28.84
C SER A 109 -25.36 -8.96 28.64
N VAL A 110 -24.80 -8.19 27.69
CA VAL A 110 -25.27 -6.84 27.37
C VAL A 110 -25.23 -6.61 25.84
N ILE A 111 -26.26 -5.96 25.31
CA ILE A 111 -26.35 -5.46 23.93
C ILE A 111 -26.56 -3.95 23.97
N ILE A 112 -25.72 -3.19 23.28
CA ILE A 112 -25.79 -1.72 23.21
C ILE A 112 -25.95 -1.31 21.75
N ASP A 113 -26.97 -0.49 21.47
CA ASP A 113 -27.17 0.18 20.19
C ASP A 113 -26.21 1.38 20.10
N SER A 114 -25.30 1.33 19.14
CA SER A 114 -24.31 2.38 18.88
C SER A 114 -24.85 3.53 18.03
N GLY A 115 -26.09 3.42 17.55
CA GLY A 115 -26.68 4.21 16.47
C GLY A 115 -26.57 3.50 15.11
N GLY A 116 -25.35 3.07 14.73
CA GLY A 116 -25.06 2.46 13.43
C GLY A 116 -25.12 0.93 13.37
N GLY A 117 -25.35 0.29 14.52
CA GLY A 117 -25.16 -1.14 14.72
C GLY A 117 -25.12 -1.43 16.21
N TYR A 118 -24.61 -2.60 16.59
CA TYR A 118 -24.60 -3.06 17.98
C TYR A 118 -23.19 -3.41 18.45
N HIS A 119 -22.92 -3.17 19.74
CA HIS A 119 -21.77 -3.78 20.42
C HIS A 119 -22.22 -4.58 21.64
N LEU A 120 -21.67 -5.78 21.76
CA LEU A 120 -22.09 -6.84 22.66
C LEU A 120 -20.99 -7.15 23.67
N TYR A 121 -21.38 -7.60 24.87
CA TYR A 121 -20.46 -8.02 25.92
C TYR A 121 -20.89 -9.35 26.52
N TRP A 122 -19.93 -10.24 26.72
CA TRP A 122 -20.03 -11.45 27.52
C TRP A 122 -19.19 -11.22 28.77
N LEU A 123 -19.86 -10.94 29.88
CA LEU A 123 -19.23 -10.53 31.13
C LEU A 123 -18.55 -11.72 31.81
N LEU A 124 -17.35 -11.52 32.37
CA LEU A 124 -16.64 -12.56 33.11
C LEU A 124 -17.10 -12.59 34.57
N ASP A 125 -17.24 -13.77 35.15
CA ASP A 125 -17.54 -13.89 36.59
C ASP A 125 -16.41 -13.28 37.44
N GLN A 126 -15.15 -13.62 37.11
CA GLN A 126 -13.94 -13.13 37.73
C GLN A 126 -13.10 -12.23 36.81
N PRO A 127 -12.40 -11.20 37.36
CA PRO A 127 -11.42 -10.42 36.60
C PRO A 127 -10.22 -11.27 36.18
N PHE A 128 -9.96 -11.38 34.88
CA PHE A 128 -8.76 -12.05 34.39
C PHE A 128 -7.59 -11.06 34.31
N ALA A 129 -6.75 -11.06 35.35
CA ALA A 129 -5.63 -10.13 35.50
C ALA A 129 -4.51 -10.38 34.47
N LEU A 130 -4.15 -9.37 33.70
CA LEU A 130 -3.11 -9.44 32.65
C LEU A 130 -1.69 -9.35 33.22
N ALA A 131 -1.43 -10.02 34.36
CA ALA A 131 -0.30 -9.80 35.26
C ALA A 131 1.04 -9.72 34.52
N ASP A 132 1.31 -10.76 33.74
CA ASP A 132 2.49 -11.00 32.92
C ASP A 132 2.12 -11.09 31.43
N ASP A 133 3.11 -11.38 30.59
CA ASP A 133 2.89 -11.52 29.16
C ASP A 133 2.08 -12.78 28.80
N ALA A 134 2.03 -13.82 29.64
CA ALA A 134 1.21 -15.02 29.45
C ALA A 134 -0.29 -14.75 29.63
N ALA A 135 -0.64 -13.96 30.64
CA ALA A 135 -2.02 -13.54 30.84
C ALA A 135 -2.40 -12.52 29.76
N ARG A 136 -1.48 -11.62 29.38
CA ARG A 136 -1.67 -10.83 28.14
C ARG A 136 -1.81 -11.71 26.92
N GLU A 137 -1.23 -12.92 26.91
CA GLU A 137 -1.27 -13.96 25.86
C GLU A 137 -2.54 -14.80 25.80
N ARG A 138 -3.24 -14.92 26.92
CA ARG A 138 -4.53 -15.61 26.91
C ARG A 138 -5.64 -14.68 26.45
N ALA A 139 -5.61 -13.43 26.92
CA ALA A 139 -6.67 -12.45 26.74
C ALA A 139 -6.95 -12.07 25.28
N ARG A 140 -5.94 -11.81 24.42
CA ARG A 140 -6.22 -11.49 23.01
C ARG A 140 -6.59 -12.73 22.18
N ALA A 141 -6.28 -13.95 22.63
CA ALA A 141 -6.55 -15.19 21.89
C ALA A 141 -8.01 -15.54 22.09
N ALA A 142 -8.46 -15.47 23.35
CA ALA A 142 -9.87 -15.46 23.70
C ALA A 142 -10.62 -14.39 22.89
N GLN A 143 -10.21 -13.12 22.94
CA GLN A 143 -10.88 -12.04 22.18
C GLN A 143 -10.85 -12.24 20.65
N TYR A 144 -9.75 -12.71 20.08
CA TYR A 144 -9.61 -13.00 18.65
C TYR A 144 -10.55 -14.13 18.21
N ALA A 145 -10.50 -15.26 18.93
CA ALA A 145 -11.35 -16.41 18.70
C ALA A 145 -12.82 -16.03 18.90
N TRP A 146 -13.13 -15.19 19.88
CA TRP A 146 -14.48 -14.71 20.16
C TRP A 146 -15.08 -13.86 19.03
N VAL A 147 -14.31 -12.92 18.49
CA VAL A 147 -14.74 -12.14 17.31
C VAL A 147 -14.93 -13.05 16.09
N GLY A 148 -14.06 -14.04 15.89
CA GLY A 148 -14.21 -15.04 14.83
C GLY A 148 -15.46 -15.90 14.99
N TYR A 149 -15.70 -16.42 16.19
CA TYR A 149 -16.83 -17.28 16.55
C TYR A 149 -18.17 -16.55 16.43
N THR A 150 -18.23 -15.29 16.89
CA THR A 150 -19.46 -14.48 16.86
C THR A 150 -19.72 -13.79 15.51
N GLY A 151 -18.76 -13.79 14.59
CA GLY A 151 -18.87 -13.13 13.28
C GLY A 151 -18.82 -11.58 13.34
N GLY A 152 -18.25 -11.01 14.40
CA GLY A 152 -18.14 -9.56 14.58
C GLY A 152 -17.04 -8.89 13.71
N ASP A 153 -17.05 -7.56 13.67
CA ASP A 153 -16.03 -6.74 12.99
C ASP A 153 -14.61 -7.15 13.42
N PRO A 154 -13.72 -7.58 12.48
CA PRO A 154 -12.33 -7.90 12.77
C PRO A 154 -11.55 -6.79 13.50
N ALA A 155 -11.98 -5.52 13.40
CA ALA A 155 -11.36 -4.42 14.14
C ALA A 155 -11.65 -4.42 15.66
N ALA A 156 -12.58 -5.26 16.13
CA ALA A 156 -12.86 -5.48 17.56
C ALA A 156 -11.89 -6.48 18.24
N ARG A 157 -10.84 -6.95 17.53
CA ARG A 157 -9.83 -7.89 18.06
C ARG A 157 -8.77 -7.23 18.97
N ASP A 158 -8.67 -5.90 18.99
CA ASP A 158 -7.72 -5.15 19.83
C ASP A 158 -8.29 -4.89 21.23
N LEU A 159 -7.71 -5.47 22.29
CA LEU A 159 -8.13 -5.25 23.67
C LEU A 159 -8.17 -3.76 24.09
N ALA A 160 -7.42 -2.87 23.42
CA ALA A 160 -7.41 -1.43 23.69
C ALA A 160 -8.46 -0.62 22.90
N ARG A 161 -9.37 -1.28 22.17
CA ARG A 161 -10.52 -0.67 21.48
C ARG A 161 -11.35 0.19 22.43
N VAL A 162 -11.94 1.25 21.89
CA VAL A 162 -12.88 2.13 22.61
C VAL A 162 -14.27 2.02 22.01
N LEU A 163 -15.28 1.78 22.85
CA LEU A 163 -16.68 1.61 22.46
C LEU A 163 -17.51 2.82 22.89
N ARG A 164 -18.71 3.00 22.32
CA ARG A 164 -19.54 4.18 22.59
C ARG A 164 -20.18 4.14 23.98
N VAL A 165 -20.38 5.31 24.58
CA VAL A 165 -21.00 5.48 25.90
C VAL A 165 -22.53 5.63 25.77
N PRO A 166 -23.34 4.75 26.39
CA PRO A 166 -24.79 4.92 26.45
C PRO A 166 -25.22 6.23 27.10
N GLY A 167 -26.25 6.85 26.55
CA GLY A 167 -26.73 8.17 26.93
C GLY A 167 -26.03 9.33 26.23
N THR A 168 -25.11 9.07 25.30
CA THR A 168 -24.41 10.11 24.50
C THR A 168 -24.83 10.07 23.03
N ILE A 169 -24.60 11.16 22.30
CA ILE A 169 -25.08 11.32 20.91
C ILE A 169 -24.01 10.89 19.90
N ASN A 170 -24.38 10.05 18.94
CA ASN A 170 -23.51 9.65 17.83
C ASN A 170 -23.58 10.67 16.69
N TYR A 171 -22.61 11.59 16.66
CA TYR A 171 -22.52 12.70 15.70
C TYR A 171 -21.79 12.31 14.39
N LYS A 172 -22.01 11.10 13.87
CA LYS A 172 -21.52 10.72 12.52
C LYS A 172 -22.35 11.47 11.46
N PRO A 173 -21.73 12.13 10.45
CA PRO A 173 -22.46 12.88 9.41
C PRO A 173 -23.51 12.07 8.63
N SER A 174 -23.35 10.74 8.56
CA SER A 174 -24.31 9.81 7.95
C SER A 174 -25.67 9.73 8.65
N TYR A 175 -25.82 10.31 9.84
CA TYR A 175 -27.07 10.33 10.61
C TYR A 175 -27.66 11.73 10.80
N ALA A 176 -27.18 12.73 10.05
CA ALA A 176 -27.79 14.06 10.08
C ALA A 176 -29.21 14.01 9.46
N PRO A 177 -30.21 14.72 10.04
CA PRO A 177 -30.12 15.61 11.19
C PRO A 177 -30.37 14.93 12.56
N ASP A 178 -30.88 13.70 12.58
CA ASP A 178 -31.53 13.11 13.77
C ASP A 178 -30.58 12.45 14.79
N TYR A 179 -29.30 12.25 14.44
CA TYR A 179 -28.18 11.79 15.28
C TYR A 179 -28.55 10.87 16.47
N PRO A 180 -28.50 9.53 16.31
CA PRO A 180 -29.02 8.61 17.31
C PRO A 180 -28.27 8.67 18.64
N THR A 181 -29.04 8.65 19.74
CA THR A 181 -28.54 8.43 21.10
C THR A 181 -28.14 6.97 21.28
N VAL A 182 -26.94 6.73 21.83
CA VAL A 182 -26.43 5.40 22.16
C VAL A 182 -27.26 4.83 23.32
N ALA A 183 -27.80 3.62 23.19
CA ALA A 183 -28.77 3.07 24.14
C ALA A 183 -28.46 1.61 24.51
N ILE A 184 -28.71 1.22 25.78
CA ILE A 184 -28.68 -0.19 26.18
C ILE A 184 -29.99 -0.84 25.74
N VAL A 185 -29.91 -1.91 24.94
CA VAL A 185 -31.06 -2.63 24.37
C VAL A 185 -31.42 -3.86 25.18
N ALA A 186 -30.41 -4.51 25.76
CA ALA A 186 -30.57 -5.61 26.70
C ALA A 186 -29.39 -5.60 27.68
N ALA A 187 -29.64 -5.86 28.96
CA ALA A 187 -28.60 -6.03 29.97
C ALA A 187 -29.07 -6.99 31.06
N ASP A 188 -28.35 -8.10 31.21
CA ASP A 188 -28.46 -9.05 32.31
C ASP A 188 -27.09 -9.16 32.96
N LEU A 189 -26.79 -8.24 33.88
CA LEU A 189 -25.47 -8.14 34.51
C LEU A 189 -25.14 -9.30 35.46
N ARG A 190 -26.10 -10.21 35.69
CA ARG A 190 -25.88 -11.47 36.43
C ARG A 190 -25.44 -12.59 35.50
N ARG A 191 -25.71 -12.49 34.19
CA ARG A 191 -25.22 -13.40 33.16
C ARG A 191 -23.73 -13.19 32.99
N THR A 192 -22.97 -14.03 33.67
CA THR A 192 -21.51 -14.00 33.70
C THR A 192 -20.97 -15.38 33.34
N TYR A 193 -19.75 -15.41 32.85
CA TYR A 193 -19.12 -16.59 32.29
C TYR A 193 -17.71 -16.75 32.87
N ALA A 194 -17.29 -17.98 33.14
CA ALA A 194 -15.87 -18.26 33.26
C ALA A 194 -15.19 -18.00 31.89
N LEU A 195 -13.97 -17.45 31.90
CA LEU A 195 -13.23 -17.19 30.65
C LEU A 195 -13.01 -18.49 29.87
N GLU A 196 -12.71 -19.57 30.59
CA GLU A 196 -12.57 -20.94 30.12
C GLU A 196 -13.79 -21.42 29.32
N ALA A 197 -15.01 -21.08 29.75
CA ALA A 197 -16.24 -21.50 29.08
C ALA A 197 -16.49 -20.74 27.77
N LEU A 198 -16.04 -19.48 27.67
CA LEU A 198 -16.05 -18.73 26.43
C LEU A 198 -14.95 -19.23 25.48
N GLU A 199 -13.75 -19.51 26.00
CA GLU A 199 -12.68 -20.12 25.22
C GLU A 199 -13.09 -21.49 24.66
N GLU A 200 -13.78 -22.34 25.44
CA GLU A 200 -14.28 -23.64 24.99
C GLU A 200 -15.36 -23.50 23.89
N ALA A 201 -16.32 -22.58 24.06
CA ALA A 201 -17.34 -22.32 23.05
C ALA A 201 -16.73 -21.85 21.72
N ALA A 202 -15.72 -20.98 21.76
CA ALA A 202 -14.99 -20.56 20.55
C ALA A 202 -14.05 -21.66 20.01
N ALA A 203 -13.48 -22.51 20.87
CA ALA A 203 -12.61 -23.62 20.45
C ALA A 203 -13.36 -24.69 19.65
N ALA A 204 -14.67 -24.86 19.86
CA ALA A 204 -15.50 -25.74 19.04
C ALA A 204 -15.52 -25.34 17.54
N PHE A 205 -15.33 -24.06 17.23
CA PHE A 205 -15.18 -23.54 15.86
C PHE A 205 -13.76 -23.73 15.28
N LEU A 206 -12.78 -24.10 16.12
CA LEU A 206 -11.36 -24.19 15.76
C LEU A 206 -10.81 -25.62 15.64
N ARG A 207 -11.63 -26.67 15.89
CA ARG A 207 -11.16 -28.08 15.86
C ARG A 207 -11.04 -28.65 14.43
N PRO A 208 -9.86 -29.16 14.02
CA PRO A 208 -9.76 -30.29 13.11
C PRO A 208 -10.09 -31.61 13.84
N ALA A 209 -10.13 -32.72 13.12
CA ALA A 209 -10.19 -34.06 13.73
C ALA A 209 -8.91 -34.36 14.55
N GLU A 210 -9.06 -35.08 15.67
CA GLU A 210 -8.02 -35.32 16.69
C GLU A 210 -8.11 -36.78 17.20
N PRO A 211 -7.10 -37.37 17.90
CA PRO A 211 -6.46 -36.77 19.09
C PRO A 211 -4.95 -37.01 19.31
N ALA A 212 -4.30 -36.15 20.13
CA ALA A 212 -3.85 -36.52 21.49
C ALA A 212 -2.81 -35.58 22.16
N LEU A 213 -3.23 -35.05 23.32
CA LEU A 213 -2.47 -34.82 24.58
C LEU A 213 -1.65 -33.51 24.80
N HIS A 214 -2.25 -32.68 25.66
CA HIS A 214 -1.60 -31.67 26.50
C HIS A 214 -0.42 -32.22 27.34
N ALA A 215 0.62 -31.38 27.57
CA ALA A 215 1.18 -31.17 28.91
C ALA A 215 2.11 -29.92 29.02
N PHE A 216 2.14 -29.36 30.23
CA PHE A 216 3.14 -28.43 30.82
C PHE A 216 3.27 -26.99 30.32
N SER A 217 3.86 -26.16 31.17
CA SER A 217 3.74 -24.69 31.24
C SER A 217 4.98 -23.93 30.76
N GLN A 218 4.76 -22.83 30.04
CA GLN A 218 5.51 -21.55 30.11
C GLN A 218 4.73 -20.48 29.29
N PRO A 219 4.87 -19.18 29.59
CA PRO A 219 4.34 -18.09 28.77
C PRO A 219 4.88 -18.11 27.34
N VAL A 220 3.98 -17.94 26.37
CA VAL A 220 4.27 -17.60 24.97
C VAL A 220 3.80 -16.13 24.77
N SER A 221 4.17 -15.41 23.71
CA SER A 221 3.67 -14.02 23.46
C SER A 221 2.93 -13.87 22.12
N PHE A 222 2.32 -12.69 21.87
CA PHE A 222 1.20 -12.60 20.90
C PHE A 222 1.61 -12.49 19.45
N ALA A 223 2.90 -12.26 19.21
CA ALA A 223 3.51 -12.54 17.91
C ALA A 223 3.83 -14.04 17.79
N ASP A 224 4.25 -14.66 18.89
CA ASP A 224 4.69 -16.05 18.93
C ASP A 224 3.53 -17.04 18.76
N LEU A 225 2.29 -16.80 19.22
CA LEU A 225 1.20 -17.76 18.95
C LEU A 225 0.87 -17.91 17.45
N ASP A 226 0.87 -16.82 16.68
CA ASP A 226 0.64 -16.90 15.24
C ASP A 226 1.87 -17.48 14.52
N ASP A 227 3.08 -17.08 14.89
CA ASP A 227 4.31 -17.66 14.35
C ASP A 227 4.52 -19.14 14.76
N LEU A 228 4.03 -19.58 15.93
CA LEU A 228 4.05 -20.97 16.42
C LEU A 228 2.99 -21.83 15.73
N ALA A 229 1.77 -21.30 15.52
CA ALA A 229 0.76 -21.96 14.71
C ALA A 229 1.21 -22.11 13.25
N ARG A 230 1.86 -21.08 12.68
CA ARG A 230 2.48 -21.13 11.35
C ARG A 230 3.66 -22.10 11.32
N ALA A 231 4.50 -22.15 12.35
CA ALA A 231 5.61 -23.10 12.47
C ALA A 231 5.14 -24.55 12.56
N ALA A 232 4.08 -24.83 13.33
CA ALA A 232 3.47 -26.17 13.42
C ALA A 232 2.98 -26.65 12.04
N ARG A 233 2.19 -25.82 11.33
CA ARG A 233 1.73 -26.09 9.95
C ARG A 233 2.87 -26.26 8.95
N ALA A 234 4.01 -25.60 9.18
CA ALA A 234 5.20 -25.76 8.35
C ALA A 234 5.91 -27.10 8.61
N LEU A 235 6.05 -27.50 9.89
CA LEU A 235 6.63 -28.79 10.29
C LEU A 235 5.81 -30.00 9.81
N GLU A 236 4.49 -29.86 9.72
CA GLU A 236 3.60 -30.85 9.10
C GLU A 236 3.89 -31.05 7.60
N ARG A 237 4.21 -29.95 6.90
CA ARG A 237 4.51 -29.91 5.45
C ARG A 237 5.94 -30.32 5.09
N LEU A 238 6.88 -30.35 6.04
CA LEU A 238 8.23 -30.87 5.81
C LEU A 238 8.19 -32.36 5.48
N GLY A 239 9.03 -32.77 4.52
CA GLY A 239 9.26 -34.16 4.15
C GLY A 239 9.87 -34.95 5.32
N SER A 240 9.47 -36.22 5.45
CA SER A 240 9.96 -37.11 6.51
C SER A 240 11.49 -37.23 6.53
N SER A 241 12.13 -37.20 5.36
CA SER A 241 13.59 -37.27 5.20
C SER A 241 14.37 -36.18 5.95
N ARG A 242 13.79 -34.99 6.15
CA ARG A 242 14.45 -33.91 6.92
C ARG A 242 14.51 -34.19 8.42
N CYS A 243 13.64 -35.06 8.94
CA CYS A 243 13.68 -35.52 10.32
C CYS A 243 14.73 -36.62 10.52
N ASP A 244 15.03 -37.39 9.46
CA ASP A 244 16.03 -38.47 9.47
C ASP A 244 17.46 -38.02 9.08
N ASN A 245 17.60 -36.86 8.42
CA ASN A 245 18.89 -36.21 8.13
C ASN A 245 19.31 -35.33 9.33
N TYR A 246 20.50 -35.58 9.88
CA TYR A 246 20.99 -34.90 11.08
C TYR A 246 21.14 -33.38 10.92
N ASP A 247 21.61 -32.92 9.76
CA ASP A 247 21.89 -31.50 9.53
C ASP A 247 20.59 -30.73 9.25
N ASP A 248 19.68 -31.26 8.44
CA ASP A 248 18.33 -30.70 8.27
C ASP A 248 17.57 -30.66 9.61
N TRP A 249 17.63 -31.75 10.38
CA TRP A 249 17.03 -31.83 11.71
C TRP A 249 17.58 -30.74 12.64
N LEU A 250 18.90 -30.52 12.63
CA LEU A 250 19.57 -29.48 13.41
C LEU A 250 19.20 -28.07 12.93
N HIS A 251 19.11 -27.85 11.61
CA HIS A 251 18.72 -26.58 11.00
C HIS A 251 17.27 -26.20 11.30
N VAL A 252 16.35 -27.16 11.30
CA VAL A 252 14.96 -26.99 11.76
C VAL A 252 14.93 -26.61 13.25
N GLY A 253 15.74 -27.26 14.09
CA GLY A 253 15.91 -26.89 15.49
C GLY A 253 16.42 -25.46 15.67
N MET A 254 17.47 -25.07 14.95
CA MET A 254 18.02 -23.71 14.97
C MET A 254 17.02 -22.66 14.47
N ALA A 255 16.22 -22.96 13.45
CA ALA A 255 15.19 -22.08 12.90
C ALA A 255 14.05 -21.83 13.89
N LEU A 256 13.58 -22.88 14.58
CA LEU A 256 12.58 -22.80 15.64
C LEU A 256 13.13 -22.05 16.86
N HIS A 257 14.37 -22.36 17.29
CA HIS A 257 15.04 -21.69 18.40
C HIS A 257 15.21 -20.18 18.16
N ALA A 258 15.60 -19.79 16.93
CA ALA A 258 15.80 -18.38 16.57
C ALA A 258 14.52 -17.55 16.52
N GLY A 259 13.35 -18.16 16.26
CA GLY A 259 12.09 -17.42 16.09
C GLY A 259 11.03 -17.63 17.16
N LEU A 260 11.09 -18.72 17.95
CA LEU A 260 10.11 -19.05 18.99
C LEU A 260 10.72 -19.21 20.40
N GLY A 261 12.06 -19.09 20.54
CA GLY A 261 12.74 -19.31 21.83
C GLY A 261 12.38 -20.66 22.45
N GLU A 262 12.26 -20.74 23.77
CA GLU A 262 11.88 -21.97 24.49
C GLU A 262 10.53 -22.58 24.03
N SER A 263 9.61 -21.78 23.50
CA SER A 263 8.33 -22.26 22.96
C SER A 263 8.52 -23.15 21.72
N GLY A 264 9.60 -22.94 20.96
CA GLY A 264 9.96 -23.74 19.78
C GLY A 264 10.47 -25.15 20.09
N LEU A 265 11.01 -25.40 21.31
CA LEU A 265 11.61 -26.69 21.67
C LEU A 265 10.59 -27.83 21.56
N ARG A 266 9.35 -27.57 21.97
CA ARG A 266 8.29 -28.59 21.99
C ARG A 266 7.82 -28.97 20.60
N LEU A 267 7.76 -28.00 19.68
CA LEU A 267 7.48 -28.27 18.27
C LEU A 267 8.63 -29.05 17.61
N TRP A 268 9.88 -28.71 17.95
CA TRP A 268 11.01 -29.48 17.45
C TRP A 268 10.99 -30.91 17.99
N GLU A 269 10.72 -31.10 19.28
CA GLU A 269 10.68 -32.42 19.91
C GLU A 269 9.52 -33.29 19.39
N SER A 270 8.30 -32.72 19.21
CA SER A 270 7.17 -33.46 18.64
C SER A 270 7.41 -33.85 17.17
N TRP A 271 8.00 -32.96 16.37
CA TRP A 271 8.39 -33.25 15.00
C TRP A 271 9.52 -34.28 14.93
N SER A 272 10.50 -34.20 15.83
CA SER A 272 11.65 -35.13 15.91
C SER A 272 11.22 -36.57 16.20
N ARG A 273 10.16 -36.76 17.00
CA ARG A 273 9.57 -38.08 17.30
C ARG A 273 8.98 -38.80 16.08
N ARG A 274 8.87 -38.13 14.93
CA ARG A 274 8.49 -38.75 13.64
C ARG A 274 9.63 -39.58 13.02
N SER A 275 10.89 -39.37 13.44
CA SER A 275 12.03 -40.19 13.03
C SER A 275 12.22 -41.41 13.94
N ALA A 276 12.52 -42.56 13.34
CA ALA A 276 12.93 -43.76 14.07
C ALA A 276 14.28 -43.60 14.79
N LYS A 277 15.05 -42.54 14.50
CA LYS A 277 16.34 -42.21 15.14
C LYS A 277 16.18 -41.36 16.41
N TYR A 278 14.95 -40.98 16.78
CA TYR A 278 14.70 -40.15 17.96
C TYR A 278 15.09 -40.84 19.27
N ALA A 279 15.73 -40.10 20.17
CA ALA A 279 15.99 -40.53 21.54
C ALA A 279 15.64 -39.41 22.53
N GLU A 280 15.03 -39.80 23.66
CA GLU A 280 14.51 -38.88 24.66
C GLU A 280 15.60 -37.98 25.25
N GLY A 281 15.28 -36.69 25.44
CA GLY A 281 16.21 -35.69 25.96
C GLY A 281 17.34 -35.26 25.01
N VAL A 282 17.46 -35.80 23.79
CA VAL A 282 18.46 -35.34 22.81
C VAL A 282 18.13 -33.93 22.30
N CYS A 283 16.86 -33.65 22.00
CA CYS A 283 16.40 -32.31 21.57
C CYS A 283 16.75 -31.25 22.61
N ALA A 284 16.30 -31.43 23.86
CA ALA A 284 16.57 -30.50 24.96
C ALA A 284 18.07 -30.29 25.25
N ARG A 285 18.91 -31.32 25.04
CA ARG A 285 20.37 -31.23 25.20
C ARG A 285 21.00 -30.39 24.09
N LYS A 286 20.53 -30.55 22.84
CA LYS A 286 21.01 -29.77 21.68
C LYS A 286 20.48 -28.34 21.68
N TRP A 287 19.25 -28.11 22.15
CA TRP A 287 18.64 -26.79 22.28
C TRP A 287 19.54 -25.82 23.07
N ARG A 288 20.05 -26.28 24.22
CA ARG A 288 20.98 -25.51 25.07
C ARG A 288 22.34 -25.21 24.44
N SER A 289 22.65 -25.79 23.28
CA SER A 289 23.87 -25.50 22.50
C SER A 289 23.64 -24.52 21.35
N PHE A 290 22.41 -24.09 21.10
CA PHE A 290 22.08 -23.12 20.06
C PHE A 290 22.28 -21.68 20.54
N ASP A 291 22.79 -20.84 19.64
CA ASP A 291 23.01 -19.41 19.85
C ASP A 291 22.52 -18.68 18.60
N ALA A 292 21.35 -18.05 18.72
CA ALA A 292 20.69 -17.36 17.61
C ALA A 292 21.49 -16.15 17.07
N ALA A 293 22.53 -15.69 17.78
CA ALA A 293 23.45 -14.67 17.27
C ALA A 293 24.58 -15.25 16.39
N ARG A 294 24.72 -16.59 16.32
CA ARG A 294 25.77 -17.29 15.54
C ARG A 294 25.27 -18.00 14.29
N HIS A 295 24.01 -18.44 14.24
CA HIS A 295 23.44 -19.13 13.07
C HIS A 295 22.45 -18.26 12.29
N GLY A 296 22.42 -18.42 10.96
CA GLY A 296 21.58 -17.62 10.05
C GLY A 296 20.13 -18.09 9.90
N TYR A 297 19.77 -19.25 10.45
CA TYR A 297 18.45 -19.85 10.31
C TYR A 297 17.40 -19.14 11.16
N THR A 298 16.19 -18.98 10.61
CA THR A 298 15.03 -18.33 11.26
C THR A 298 13.75 -19.06 10.84
N LEU A 299 12.58 -18.69 11.40
CA LEU A 299 11.29 -19.23 10.93
C LEU A 299 11.04 -19.04 9.43
N ALA A 300 11.60 -18.00 8.79
CA ALA A 300 11.54 -17.86 7.33
C ALA A 300 12.27 -19.00 6.60
N SER A 301 13.33 -19.57 7.18
CA SER A 301 14.00 -20.78 6.68
C SER A 301 13.09 -22.00 6.83
N LEU A 302 12.42 -22.16 7.97
CA LEU A 302 11.44 -23.23 8.21
C LEU A 302 10.27 -23.17 7.21
N PHE A 303 9.69 -21.98 7.00
CA PHE A 303 8.61 -21.78 6.04
C PHE A 303 9.06 -22.05 4.60
N TYR A 304 10.29 -21.65 4.26
CA TYR A 304 10.89 -21.93 2.96
C TYR A 304 11.06 -23.44 2.72
N TRP A 305 11.61 -24.20 3.67
CA TRP A 305 11.73 -25.66 3.54
C TRP A 305 10.36 -26.35 3.45
N ALA A 306 9.37 -25.90 4.23
CA ALA A 306 8.01 -26.41 4.17
C ALA A 306 7.32 -26.17 2.81
N ASP A 307 7.67 -25.07 2.14
CA ASP A 307 7.16 -24.74 0.79
C ASP A 307 7.91 -25.50 -0.32
N GLN A 308 9.21 -25.76 -0.17
CA GLN A 308 9.98 -26.63 -1.07
C GLN A 308 9.54 -28.10 -1.02
N ASP A 309 9.17 -28.57 0.17
CA ASP A 309 8.79 -29.97 0.40
C ASP A 309 7.33 -30.24 -0.01
N SER A 310 6.40 -29.33 0.34
CA SER A 310 4.97 -29.48 0.04
C SER A 310 4.25 -28.13 -0.04
N PRO A 311 4.10 -27.51 -1.23
CA PRO A 311 3.54 -26.16 -1.41
C PRO A 311 2.03 -26.08 -1.11
N ALA A 312 1.57 -24.95 -0.56
CA ALA A 312 0.17 -24.75 -0.15
C ALA A 312 -0.74 -24.27 -1.30
N PRO A 313 -2.03 -24.67 -1.35
CA PRO A 313 -2.98 -24.14 -2.32
C PRO A 313 -3.27 -22.66 -2.06
N HIS A 314 -3.25 -21.84 -3.11
CA HIS A 314 -3.29 -20.38 -2.99
C HIS A 314 -4.68 -19.82 -2.61
N SER A 315 -4.69 -18.95 -1.61
CA SER A 315 -5.59 -17.81 -1.51
C SER A 315 -4.77 -16.51 -1.47
N ASP A 316 -5.37 -15.39 -1.84
CA ASP A 316 -4.65 -14.13 -2.12
C ASP A 316 -3.83 -13.58 -0.95
N ALA A 317 -2.50 -13.54 -1.12
CA ALA A 317 -1.68 -12.38 -0.74
C ALA A 317 -0.25 -12.50 -1.27
N ALA A 318 0.28 -11.43 -1.84
CA ALA A 318 1.72 -11.24 -1.90
C ALA A 318 2.27 -11.12 -0.46
N HIS A 319 3.27 -11.93 -0.07
CA HIS A 319 4.32 -11.63 0.94
C HIS A 319 5.22 -12.87 1.21
N GLN A 320 6.28 -13.10 0.43
CA GLN A 320 7.59 -13.60 0.92
C GLN A 320 8.68 -13.70 -0.15
N ALA A 321 9.85 -13.11 0.17
CA ALA A 321 11.20 -13.24 -0.40
C ALA A 321 12.01 -12.04 0.14
N THR A 322 13.16 -12.14 0.79
CA THR A 322 13.94 -13.26 1.37
C THR A 322 14.89 -12.64 2.41
N ARG A 323 15.53 -13.40 3.32
CA ARG A 323 16.72 -12.92 4.07
C ARG A 323 17.96 -13.73 3.63
N PRO A 324 19.11 -13.09 3.36
CA PRO A 324 20.35 -13.78 3.01
C PRO A 324 21.22 -14.09 4.24
N ALA A 325 22.23 -14.94 4.01
CA ALA A 325 23.20 -15.38 5.02
C ALA A 325 24.17 -14.26 5.45
N ARG A 326 24.73 -14.39 6.66
CA ARG A 326 25.87 -13.60 7.15
C ARG A 326 27.12 -14.48 7.24
N GLN A 327 28.19 -14.09 6.55
CA GLN A 327 29.56 -14.41 6.98
C GLN A 327 30.22 -13.14 7.53
N ARG A 328 31.10 -13.31 8.52
CA ARG A 328 31.87 -12.20 9.11
C ARG A 328 33.14 -11.99 8.30
N ALA A 329 33.36 -10.77 7.81
CA ALA A 329 34.70 -10.30 7.46
C ALA A 329 35.34 -9.70 8.72
N GLY A 330 36.58 -10.08 9.00
CA GLY A 330 37.48 -9.36 9.91
C GLY A 330 38.57 -8.70 9.08
N ASP A 331 38.97 -7.49 9.44
CA ASP A 331 39.95 -6.71 8.69
C ASP A 331 41.36 -7.33 8.75
N ALA A 332 42.00 -7.46 7.59
CA ALA A 332 43.46 -7.50 7.47
C ALA A 332 43.89 -6.92 6.12
N HIS A 333 44.88 -6.02 6.17
CA HIS A 333 45.38 -5.27 5.02
C HIS A 333 46.41 -6.06 4.17
N THR A 334 46.62 -5.55 2.95
CA THR A 334 47.86 -5.64 2.14
C THR A 334 48.31 -6.96 1.49
N SER A 335 48.19 -6.95 0.16
CA SER A 335 49.20 -7.34 -0.85
C SER A 335 49.65 -8.81 -1.02
N GLY A 336 49.48 -9.32 -2.25
CA GLY A 336 50.65 -9.75 -3.04
C GLY A 336 50.67 -11.17 -3.64
N ARG A 337 50.63 -11.20 -4.98
CA ARG A 337 51.28 -12.20 -5.87
C ARG A 337 50.82 -13.67 -5.85
N CYS A 338 50.03 -14.00 -6.87
CA CYS A 338 50.36 -14.97 -7.93
C CYS A 338 51.50 -15.99 -7.68
N ARG A 339 51.16 -17.30 -7.63
CA ARG A 339 51.62 -18.34 -8.59
C ARG A 339 50.90 -19.70 -8.41
N LYS A 340 50.96 -20.53 -9.46
CA LYS A 340 50.37 -21.87 -9.61
C LYS A 340 51.32 -22.99 -9.04
N PRO A 341 50.88 -24.27 -8.96
CA PRO A 341 51.32 -25.25 -7.95
C PRO A 341 52.51 -26.12 -8.37
N LEU A 342 52.91 -27.07 -7.50
CA LEU A 342 53.60 -28.30 -7.89
C LEU A 342 53.37 -29.46 -6.88
N LEU A 343 53.73 -30.67 -7.30
CA LEU A 343 53.34 -31.99 -6.79
C LEU A 343 54.32 -32.61 -5.75
N HIS A 344 53.99 -33.85 -5.32
CA HIS A 344 54.76 -34.82 -4.51
C HIS A 344 54.58 -34.69 -2.99
N GLY A 345 54.57 -35.76 -2.18
CA GLY A 345 54.65 -37.21 -2.49
C GLY A 345 55.35 -37.98 -1.34
N GLY A 346 54.96 -39.23 -1.07
CA GLY A 346 55.51 -40.10 0.00
C GLY A 346 54.65 -40.08 1.29
N VAL A 347 54.10 -41.15 1.90
CA VAL A 347 54.39 -42.60 2.05
C VAL A 347 55.08 -42.97 3.39
N ALA A 348 54.47 -43.96 4.06
CA ALA A 348 55.00 -44.91 5.07
C ALA A 348 55.07 -44.58 6.59
N ASP A 349 54.28 -45.40 7.33
CA ASP A 349 54.69 -46.34 8.41
C ASP A 349 54.71 -45.98 9.92
N GLY A 350 54.33 -47.01 10.71
CA GLY A 350 54.54 -47.15 12.17
C GLY A 350 53.34 -46.76 13.05
N ALA A 351 52.34 -47.59 13.38
CA ALA A 351 52.26 -48.97 13.92
C ALA A 351 52.23 -49.05 15.47
N GLU A 352 51.45 -50.02 15.97
CA GLU A 352 51.23 -50.42 17.39
C GLU A 352 50.45 -49.43 18.29
N GLY A 353 49.46 -49.83 19.11
CA GLY A 353 48.79 -51.12 19.26
C GLY A 353 48.35 -51.37 20.72
N LEU A 354 47.05 -51.62 20.97
CA LEU A 354 46.51 -52.34 22.16
C LEU A 354 44.98 -52.57 22.03
N SER A 355 44.53 -53.75 22.49
CA SER A 355 43.17 -54.33 22.45
C SER A 355 43.04 -55.26 23.70
N PRO A 356 41.98 -56.06 23.98
CA PRO A 356 40.60 -56.15 23.45
C PRO A 356 39.48 -56.27 24.55
N ALA A 357 38.20 -56.24 24.14
CA ALA A 357 37.09 -57.10 24.64
C ALA A 357 35.78 -56.77 23.85
N ALA A 358 35.24 -57.63 22.97
CA ALA A 358 34.38 -58.81 23.26
C ALA A 358 33.03 -58.40 23.93
N ARG A 359 31.80 -58.72 23.45
CA ARG A 359 31.18 -59.66 22.48
C ARG A 359 29.72 -59.14 22.17
N ALA A 360 28.90 -59.57 21.20
CA ALA A 360 29.02 -60.42 19.99
C ALA A 360 27.69 -60.39 19.16
N ALA A 361 27.71 -61.02 17.97
CA ALA A 361 26.60 -61.60 17.19
C ALA A 361 25.64 -60.70 16.36
N SER A 362 25.70 -60.92 15.04
CA SER A 362 24.80 -60.46 13.96
C SER A 362 23.50 -61.31 13.89
N PRO A 363 22.51 -61.00 13.00
CA PRO A 363 22.65 -61.13 11.55
C PRO A 363 22.20 -59.91 10.72
N GLU A 364 22.63 -59.87 9.46
CA GLU A 364 22.22 -58.92 8.42
C GLU A 364 20.80 -59.23 7.89
N PRO A 365 20.26 -58.36 7.03
CA PRO A 365 20.27 -58.76 5.63
C PRO A 365 20.89 -57.73 4.67
N GLU A 366 21.39 -58.25 3.56
CA GLU A 366 21.96 -57.54 2.42
C GLU A 366 20.92 -56.67 1.71
N ASP A 367 21.32 -55.48 1.25
CA ASP A 367 20.96 -55.03 -0.11
C ASP A 367 22.08 -54.15 -0.67
N THR A 368 22.47 -54.39 -1.92
CA THR A 368 23.64 -53.78 -2.55
C THR A 368 23.24 -52.88 -3.71
N ALA A 369 23.71 -51.64 -3.70
CA ALA A 369 23.63 -50.73 -4.84
C ALA A 369 24.98 -50.01 -5.02
N ASP A 370 25.85 -50.66 -5.80
CA ASP A 370 27.08 -50.08 -6.33
C ASP A 370 26.75 -48.88 -7.25
N THR A 371 27.56 -47.82 -7.17
CA THR A 371 27.42 -46.59 -7.96
C THR A 371 28.77 -46.04 -8.44
N GLY A 372 29.82 -46.88 -8.48
CA GLY A 372 31.20 -46.45 -8.69
C GLY A 372 31.63 -46.04 -10.11
N ASP A 373 31.15 -46.74 -11.16
CA ASP A 373 31.90 -46.84 -12.43
C ASP A 373 31.26 -46.20 -13.70
N GLU A 374 30.03 -45.67 -13.69
CA GLU A 374 29.39 -45.21 -14.95
C GLU A 374 29.88 -43.84 -15.48
N ALA A 375 30.51 -43.00 -14.66
CA ALA A 375 30.82 -41.60 -15.01
C ALA A 375 32.00 -41.42 -15.98
N ASP A 376 32.92 -42.39 -16.03
CA ASP A 376 34.14 -42.34 -16.85
C ASP A 376 34.01 -43.07 -18.20
N ASP A 377 32.80 -43.55 -18.56
CA ASP A 377 32.57 -44.20 -19.85
C ASP A 377 32.71 -43.19 -21.02
N PRO A 378 33.61 -43.42 -22.01
CA PRO A 378 33.85 -42.46 -23.09
C PRO A 378 32.61 -42.13 -23.94
N LEU A 379 31.65 -43.05 -24.02
CA LEU A 379 30.40 -42.85 -24.77
C LEU A 379 29.43 -41.95 -23.99
N VAL A 380 29.43 -42.01 -22.65
CA VAL A 380 28.66 -41.09 -21.78
C VAL A 380 29.20 -39.67 -21.89
N GLN A 381 30.52 -39.50 -21.95
CA GLN A 381 31.16 -38.19 -22.16
C GLN A 381 30.91 -37.64 -23.57
N ALA A 382 31.05 -38.46 -24.61
CA ALA A 382 30.80 -38.06 -26.00
C ALA A 382 29.34 -37.65 -26.27
N LEU A 383 28.37 -38.35 -25.65
CA LEU A 383 26.94 -38.07 -25.77
C LEU A 383 26.42 -37.04 -24.74
N GLN A 384 27.30 -36.53 -23.86
CA GLN A 384 26.97 -35.65 -22.74
C GLN A 384 25.76 -36.15 -21.93
N LEU A 385 25.74 -37.43 -21.55
CA LEU A 385 24.68 -38.03 -20.73
C LEU A 385 24.92 -37.71 -19.24
N THR A 386 24.91 -36.42 -18.91
CA THR A 386 25.17 -35.87 -17.57
C THR A 386 24.18 -34.74 -17.26
N ASP A 387 24.03 -34.36 -15.99
CA ASP A 387 23.11 -33.27 -15.62
C ASP A 387 23.56 -31.91 -16.21
N LEU A 388 24.87 -31.74 -16.47
CA LEU A 388 25.41 -30.60 -17.21
C LEU A 388 25.06 -30.67 -18.70
N GLY A 389 25.18 -31.84 -19.33
CA GLY A 389 24.71 -32.04 -20.71
C GLY A 389 23.20 -31.82 -20.85
N ASN A 390 22.42 -32.14 -19.81
CA ASN A 390 21.00 -31.79 -19.71
C ASN A 390 20.80 -30.26 -19.64
N ALA A 391 21.62 -29.55 -18.85
CA ALA A 391 21.57 -28.08 -18.79
C ALA A 391 21.94 -27.45 -20.15
N HIS A 392 22.98 -27.92 -20.84
CA HIS A 392 23.31 -27.48 -22.20
C HIS A 392 22.14 -27.69 -23.18
N ARG A 393 21.44 -28.83 -23.11
CA ARG A 393 20.23 -29.09 -23.93
C ARG A 393 19.12 -28.08 -23.63
N LEU A 394 18.86 -27.79 -22.36
CA LEU A 394 17.86 -26.79 -21.93
C LEU A 394 18.21 -25.39 -22.47
N VAL A 395 19.49 -24.99 -22.40
CA VAL A 395 19.99 -23.71 -22.95
C VAL A 395 19.89 -23.67 -24.47
N ALA A 396 20.26 -24.74 -25.17
CA ALA A 396 20.17 -24.82 -26.63
C ALA A 396 18.72 -24.74 -27.13
N GLN A 397 17.79 -25.42 -26.47
CA GLN A 397 16.37 -25.49 -26.86
C GLN A 397 15.58 -24.24 -26.44
N HIS A 398 15.86 -23.69 -25.26
CA HIS A 398 15.01 -22.69 -24.61
C HIS A 398 15.75 -21.46 -24.08
N GLY A 399 17.08 -21.40 -24.15
CA GLY A 399 17.89 -20.33 -23.58
C GLY A 399 17.64 -18.94 -24.17
N HIS A 400 17.05 -18.82 -25.36
CA HIS A 400 16.61 -17.53 -25.90
C HIS A 400 15.40 -16.95 -25.13
N GLU A 401 14.59 -17.79 -24.48
CA GLU A 401 13.40 -17.41 -23.70
C GLU A 401 13.64 -17.43 -22.17
N LEU A 402 14.88 -17.69 -21.73
CA LEU A 402 15.25 -17.86 -20.32
C LEU A 402 16.41 -16.94 -19.92
N ARG A 403 16.26 -16.23 -18.80
CA ARG A 403 17.37 -15.51 -18.14
C ARG A 403 17.34 -15.81 -16.65
N TYR A 404 18.50 -15.81 -16.02
CA TYR A 404 18.63 -15.92 -14.56
C TYR A 404 19.32 -14.67 -14.01
N VAL A 405 18.70 -14.07 -13.00
CA VAL A 405 19.18 -12.86 -12.32
C VAL A 405 19.32 -13.18 -10.84
N GLN A 406 20.51 -13.04 -10.26
CA GLN A 406 20.80 -13.51 -8.91
C GLN A 406 19.86 -12.91 -7.84
N GLU A 407 19.44 -11.65 -8.02
CA GLU A 407 18.60 -10.90 -7.09
C GLU A 407 17.09 -11.10 -7.30
N TRP A 408 16.68 -11.57 -8.49
CA TRP A 408 15.27 -11.67 -8.90
C TRP A 408 14.80 -13.12 -9.08
N GLY A 409 15.72 -14.04 -9.40
CA GLY A 409 15.43 -15.40 -9.80
C GLY A 409 15.35 -15.57 -11.32
N TRP A 410 14.55 -16.54 -11.75
CA TRP A 410 14.32 -16.81 -13.18
C TRP A 410 13.37 -15.79 -13.80
N MET A 411 13.82 -15.23 -14.92
CA MET A 411 13.05 -14.41 -15.85
C MET A 411 12.73 -15.24 -17.09
N VAL A 412 11.48 -15.20 -17.53
CA VAL A 412 10.99 -15.96 -18.69
C VAL A 412 10.35 -15.01 -19.69
N TRP A 413 10.64 -15.21 -20.96
CA TRP A 413 10.00 -14.51 -22.06
C TRP A 413 8.57 -15.06 -22.25
N ASP A 414 7.57 -14.18 -22.19
CA ASP A 414 6.15 -14.53 -22.35
C ASP A 414 5.63 -14.38 -23.80
N GLY A 415 6.53 -14.09 -24.74
CA GLY A 415 6.21 -13.71 -26.12
C GLY A 415 6.22 -12.20 -26.38
N ARG A 416 6.16 -11.38 -25.32
CA ARG A 416 6.08 -9.91 -25.41
C ARG A 416 7.08 -9.18 -24.50
N ARG A 417 7.36 -9.73 -23.32
CA ARG A 417 8.26 -9.18 -22.30
C ARG A 417 8.96 -10.29 -21.50
N TRP A 418 9.95 -9.88 -20.72
CA TRP A 418 10.52 -10.69 -19.65
C TRP A 418 9.73 -10.47 -18.35
N ASP A 419 9.16 -11.53 -17.79
CA ASP A 419 8.52 -11.52 -16.46
C ASP A 419 9.15 -12.58 -15.54
N LEU A 420 8.93 -12.46 -14.24
CA LEU A 420 9.37 -13.44 -13.25
C LEU A 420 8.66 -14.77 -13.44
N ASP A 421 9.36 -15.91 -13.34
CA ASP A 421 8.70 -17.20 -13.37
C ASP A 421 7.91 -17.46 -12.08
N ARG A 422 6.63 -17.09 -12.12
CA ARG A 422 5.63 -17.38 -11.06
C ARG A 422 4.79 -18.62 -11.36
N THR A 423 5.08 -19.34 -12.44
CA THR A 423 4.23 -20.45 -12.92
C THR A 423 4.97 -21.78 -13.05
N GLY A 424 6.29 -21.81 -12.86
CA GLY A 424 7.13 -22.98 -13.15
C GLY A 424 7.34 -23.21 -14.65
N ALA A 425 7.38 -22.14 -15.45
CA ALA A 425 7.69 -22.20 -16.88
C ALA A 425 9.08 -22.78 -17.15
N VAL A 426 10.09 -22.47 -16.32
CA VAL A 426 11.43 -23.07 -16.43
C VAL A 426 11.36 -24.59 -16.19
N MET A 427 10.61 -25.02 -15.17
CA MET A 427 10.39 -26.45 -14.89
C MET A 427 9.61 -27.17 -16.00
N ARG A 428 8.63 -26.50 -16.64
CA ARG A 428 7.95 -27.07 -17.84
C ARG A 428 8.92 -27.26 -19.01
N ARG A 429 9.83 -26.30 -19.23
CA ARG A 429 10.86 -26.36 -20.27
C ARG A 429 11.90 -27.45 -19.98
N ALA A 430 12.38 -27.57 -18.74
CA ALA A 430 13.24 -28.68 -18.31
C ALA A 430 12.59 -30.06 -18.53
N LYS A 431 11.28 -30.21 -18.24
CA LYS A 431 10.52 -31.44 -18.53
C LYS A 431 10.42 -31.72 -20.03
N ALA A 432 10.17 -30.70 -20.86
CA ALA A 432 10.15 -30.84 -22.32
C ALA A 432 11.52 -31.27 -22.86
N THR A 433 12.60 -30.65 -22.38
CA THR A 433 13.97 -31.05 -22.68
C THR A 433 14.24 -32.50 -22.28
N ALA A 434 13.93 -32.91 -21.05
CA ALA A 434 14.12 -34.30 -20.59
C ALA A 434 13.37 -35.33 -21.44
N LEU A 435 12.15 -35.01 -21.88
CA LEU A 435 11.36 -35.86 -22.79
C LEU A 435 11.98 -35.92 -24.20
N SER A 436 12.55 -34.82 -24.69
CA SER A 436 13.16 -34.75 -26.03
C SER A 436 14.41 -35.62 -26.20
N ILE A 437 15.15 -35.91 -25.11
CA ILE A 437 16.38 -36.72 -25.14
C ILE A 437 16.16 -38.08 -25.81
N ALA A 438 14.97 -38.68 -25.66
CA ALA A 438 14.67 -39.98 -26.27
C ALA A 438 14.78 -39.97 -27.82
N ALA A 439 14.57 -38.82 -28.47
CA ALA A 439 14.70 -38.68 -29.92
C ALA A 439 16.16 -38.67 -30.40
N GLU A 440 17.13 -38.35 -29.53
CA GLU A 440 18.57 -38.39 -29.88
C GLU A 440 19.03 -39.81 -30.26
N ALA A 441 18.30 -40.84 -29.78
CA ALA A 441 18.55 -42.24 -30.09
C ALA A 441 18.38 -42.57 -31.59
N GLU A 442 17.60 -41.79 -32.35
CA GLU A 442 17.46 -41.97 -33.82
C GLU A 442 18.77 -41.67 -34.56
N THR A 443 19.68 -40.90 -33.95
CA THR A 443 20.98 -40.49 -34.51
C THR A 443 22.16 -41.23 -33.90
N ALA A 444 21.90 -42.24 -33.06
CA ALA A 444 22.93 -43.01 -32.36
C ALA A 444 23.74 -43.89 -33.34
N PRO A 445 25.07 -44.03 -33.13
CA PRO A 445 25.93 -44.78 -34.05
C PRO A 445 25.77 -46.32 -33.97
N ASP A 446 25.27 -46.83 -32.83
CA ASP A 446 25.08 -48.25 -32.57
C ASP A 446 23.99 -48.51 -31.51
N ASP A 447 23.55 -49.77 -31.40
CA ASP A 447 22.50 -50.19 -30.45
C ASP A 447 22.89 -49.96 -28.97
N LYS A 448 24.20 -49.93 -28.65
CA LYS A 448 24.69 -49.68 -27.28
C LYS A 448 24.49 -48.21 -26.90
N ALA A 449 24.74 -47.29 -27.84
CA ALA A 449 24.42 -45.87 -27.70
C ALA A 449 22.90 -45.64 -27.62
N VAL A 450 22.09 -46.30 -28.46
CA VAL A 450 20.61 -46.26 -28.37
C VAL A 450 20.13 -46.63 -26.96
N ALA A 451 20.58 -47.77 -26.43
CA ALA A 451 20.19 -48.25 -25.11
C ALA A 451 20.55 -47.26 -23.99
N LYS A 452 21.76 -46.67 -24.04
CA LYS A 452 22.20 -45.65 -23.08
C LYS A 452 21.41 -44.35 -23.15
N ILE A 453 21.12 -43.85 -24.34
CA ILE A 453 20.33 -42.62 -24.52
C ILE A 453 18.91 -42.82 -23.98
N LEU A 454 18.27 -43.95 -24.25
CA LEU A 454 16.93 -44.26 -23.74
C LEU A 454 16.91 -44.46 -22.22
N ALA A 455 17.96 -45.06 -21.64
CA ALA A 455 18.11 -45.14 -20.18
C ALA A 455 18.29 -43.74 -19.56
N TRP A 456 19.15 -42.89 -20.14
CA TRP A 456 19.39 -41.53 -19.69
C TRP A 456 18.16 -40.64 -19.81
N ALA A 457 17.38 -40.76 -20.90
CA ALA A 457 16.13 -40.02 -21.10
C ALA A 457 15.10 -40.36 -20.03
N ARG A 458 15.01 -41.62 -19.59
CA ARG A 458 14.15 -42.04 -18.47
C ARG A 458 14.66 -41.49 -17.13
N ALA A 459 15.97 -41.61 -16.86
CA ALA A 459 16.58 -41.09 -15.63
C ALA A 459 16.41 -39.57 -15.50
N SER A 460 16.54 -38.83 -16.61
CA SER A 460 16.45 -37.37 -16.68
C SER A 460 15.06 -36.79 -16.37
N GLN A 461 14.01 -37.64 -16.35
CA GLN A 461 12.65 -37.24 -15.95
C GLN A 461 12.44 -37.25 -14.42
N SER A 462 13.42 -37.76 -13.65
CA SER A 462 13.37 -37.73 -12.19
C SER A 462 13.49 -36.31 -11.62
N ARG A 463 12.82 -36.04 -10.49
CA ARG A 463 12.82 -34.71 -9.84
C ARG A 463 14.25 -34.17 -9.62
N GLY A 464 15.14 -35.00 -9.08
CA GLY A 464 16.53 -34.60 -8.79
C GLY A 464 17.31 -34.19 -10.04
N ARG A 465 17.17 -34.91 -11.17
CA ARG A 465 17.84 -34.53 -12.43
C ARG A 465 17.22 -33.30 -13.10
N LEU A 466 15.91 -33.11 -12.99
CA LEU A 466 15.24 -31.87 -13.44
C LEU A 466 15.70 -30.65 -12.62
N GLU A 467 15.80 -30.79 -11.29
CA GLU A 467 16.31 -29.74 -10.41
C GLU A 467 17.80 -29.45 -10.67
N ALA A 468 18.63 -30.49 -10.89
CA ALA A 468 20.05 -30.33 -11.24
C ALA A 468 20.25 -29.66 -12.61
N MET A 469 19.49 -30.06 -13.64
CA MET A 469 19.48 -29.43 -14.97
C MET A 469 19.21 -27.92 -14.88
N ILE A 470 18.19 -27.53 -14.10
CA ILE A 470 17.84 -26.12 -13.90
C ILE A 470 18.92 -25.40 -13.09
N ALA A 471 19.43 -26.02 -12.02
CA ALA A 471 20.45 -25.42 -11.15
C ALA A 471 21.75 -25.10 -11.91
N LEU A 472 22.20 -26.01 -12.78
CA LEU A 472 23.39 -25.83 -13.61
C LEU A 472 23.16 -24.77 -14.71
N ALA A 473 21.96 -24.74 -15.31
CA ALA A 473 21.62 -23.75 -16.33
C ALA A 473 21.66 -22.28 -15.84
N MET A 474 21.56 -22.03 -14.53
CA MET A 474 21.59 -20.68 -13.94
C MET A 474 22.89 -19.91 -14.23
N SER A 475 24.02 -20.62 -14.38
CA SER A 475 25.34 -20.03 -14.65
C SER A 475 25.74 -20.02 -16.12
N GLU A 476 24.93 -20.59 -17.01
CA GLU A 476 25.31 -20.78 -18.41
C GLU A 476 25.38 -19.46 -19.21
N PRO A 477 26.30 -19.35 -20.19
CA PRO A 477 26.39 -18.19 -21.07
C PRO A 477 25.07 -17.90 -21.78
N GLY A 478 24.63 -16.64 -21.72
CA GLY A 478 23.35 -16.21 -22.28
C GLY A 478 22.14 -16.43 -21.36
N ILE A 479 22.26 -17.21 -20.28
CA ILE A 479 21.24 -17.30 -19.22
C ILE A 479 21.51 -16.27 -18.13
N ALA A 480 22.69 -16.32 -17.51
CA ALA A 480 23.06 -15.42 -16.43
C ALA A 480 23.04 -13.95 -16.91
N THR A 481 22.30 -13.08 -16.22
CA THR A 481 22.12 -11.67 -16.61
C THR A 481 21.96 -10.77 -15.39
N ARG A 482 22.43 -9.52 -15.49
CA ARG A 482 22.34 -8.52 -14.42
C ARG A 482 21.06 -7.71 -14.54
N THR A 483 20.54 -7.26 -13.40
CA THR A 483 19.38 -6.35 -13.30
C THR A 483 19.50 -5.12 -14.21
N GLU A 484 20.70 -4.53 -14.27
CA GLU A 484 21.05 -3.36 -15.10
C GLU A 484 20.88 -3.55 -16.61
N CYS A 485 20.83 -4.79 -17.11
CA CYS A 485 20.65 -5.05 -18.54
C CYS A 485 19.19 -4.84 -19.00
N PHE A 486 18.23 -4.90 -18.08
CA PHE A 486 16.81 -4.81 -18.37
C PHE A 486 16.32 -3.36 -18.49
N ASP A 487 15.30 -3.15 -19.34
CA ASP A 487 14.65 -1.86 -19.59
C ASP A 487 15.65 -0.70 -19.89
N THR A 488 16.79 -1.00 -20.51
CA THR A 488 17.85 -0.02 -20.83
C THR A 488 17.46 0.96 -21.93
N HIS A 489 16.48 0.60 -22.76
CA HIS A 489 16.04 1.35 -23.93
C HIS A 489 14.97 2.41 -23.60
N ASP A 490 15.41 3.63 -23.26
CA ASP A 490 14.52 4.75 -22.89
C ASP A 490 13.49 5.13 -23.98
N TRP A 491 13.77 4.82 -25.25
CA TRP A 491 12.93 5.19 -26.40
C TRP A 491 12.06 4.05 -26.95
N LEU A 492 12.21 2.82 -26.44
CA LEU A 492 11.31 1.73 -26.79
C LEU A 492 10.13 1.71 -25.82
N LEU A 493 8.90 1.65 -26.34
CA LEU A 493 7.68 1.43 -25.59
C LEU A 493 7.10 0.07 -25.99
N ASN A 494 6.97 -0.83 -25.03
CA ASN A 494 6.43 -2.17 -25.31
C ASN A 494 4.90 -2.12 -25.24
N CYS A 495 4.20 -2.36 -26.34
CA CYS A 495 2.74 -2.36 -26.47
C CYS A 495 2.22 -3.79 -26.68
N ARG A 496 0.91 -4.06 -26.56
CA ARG A 496 0.37 -5.43 -26.63
C ARG A 496 0.63 -6.13 -27.99
N ASN A 497 0.73 -5.36 -29.07
CA ASN A 497 0.93 -5.83 -30.45
C ASN A 497 2.36 -5.66 -30.99
N GLY A 498 3.32 -5.19 -30.18
CA GLY A 498 4.70 -5.03 -30.61
C GLY A 498 5.49 -4.01 -29.80
N THR A 499 6.75 -3.82 -30.15
CA THR A 499 7.62 -2.81 -29.54
C THR A 499 7.67 -1.59 -30.45
N LEU A 500 7.29 -0.43 -29.92
CA LEU A 500 7.23 0.85 -30.60
C LEU A 500 8.50 1.67 -30.34
N ASP A 501 9.14 2.18 -31.40
CA ASP A 501 10.19 3.19 -31.28
C ASP A 501 9.58 4.59 -31.23
N LEU A 502 9.66 5.24 -30.06
CA LEU A 502 9.09 6.57 -29.81
C LEU A 502 9.82 7.71 -30.56
N ARG A 503 10.98 7.46 -31.17
CA ARG A 503 11.65 8.47 -32.02
C ARG A 503 11.01 8.59 -33.39
N SER A 504 10.56 7.46 -33.94
CA SER A 504 10.05 7.35 -35.31
C SER A 504 8.54 7.09 -35.40
N GLY A 505 7.93 6.59 -34.32
CA GLY A 505 6.55 6.09 -34.33
C GLY A 505 6.41 4.71 -34.98
N ALA A 506 7.52 4.04 -35.31
CA ALA A 506 7.50 2.74 -35.98
C ALA A 506 7.26 1.59 -34.98
N LEU A 507 6.19 0.82 -35.20
CA LEU A 507 5.91 -0.42 -34.50
C LEU A 507 6.66 -1.59 -35.17
N ARG A 508 7.30 -2.44 -34.39
CA ARG A 508 7.93 -3.69 -34.85
C ARG A 508 7.51 -4.88 -33.99
N PRO A 509 7.66 -6.13 -34.48
CA PRO A 509 7.51 -7.32 -33.63
C PRO A 509 8.38 -7.25 -32.37
N HIS A 510 7.88 -7.85 -31.30
CA HIS A 510 8.62 -8.00 -30.04
C HIS A 510 9.94 -8.74 -30.26
N ARG A 511 10.97 -8.34 -29.51
CA ARG A 511 12.29 -8.97 -29.52
C ARG A 511 12.71 -9.24 -28.08
N HIS A 512 13.06 -10.48 -27.81
CA HIS A 512 13.54 -10.90 -26.49
C HIS A 512 14.90 -10.24 -26.17
N GLU A 513 15.64 -9.88 -27.21
CA GLU A 513 16.90 -9.13 -27.19
C GLU A 513 16.77 -7.70 -26.64
N ASP A 514 15.57 -7.11 -26.64
CA ASP A 514 15.35 -5.74 -26.12
C ASP A 514 15.40 -5.66 -24.58
N LEU A 515 15.31 -6.82 -23.91
CA LEU A 515 15.30 -6.99 -22.44
C LEU A 515 14.27 -6.10 -21.71
N LEU A 516 13.08 -5.93 -22.29
CA LEU A 516 11.99 -5.15 -21.68
C LEU A 516 11.20 -5.99 -20.67
N THR A 517 10.97 -5.47 -19.46
CA THR A 517 10.13 -6.12 -18.41
C THR A 517 8.76 -5.47 -18.25
N ARG A 518 8.58 -4.31 -18.89
CA ARG A 518 7.37 -3.49 -18.81
C ARG A 518 6.51 -3.66 -20.07
N LEU A 519 5.21 -3.42 -19.93
CA LEU A 519 4.23 -3.50 -21.02
C LEU A 519 3.13 -2.45 -20.83
N VAL A 520 2.76 -1.79 -21.92
CA VAL A 520 1.49 -1.10 -22.11
C VAL A 520 0.48 -2.14 -22.62
N ASP A 521 -0.54 -2.45 -21.81
CA ASP A 521 -1.59 -3.40 -22.19
C ASP A 521 -2.66 -2.77 -23.09
N VAL A 522 -2.19 -2.16 -24.19
CA VAL A 522 -3.00 -1.54 -25.25
C VAL A 522 -2.30 -1.84 -26.58
N ASP A 523 -3.09 -2.15 -27.60
CA ASP A 523 -2.59 -2.31 -28.96
C ASP A 523 -2.35 -0.92 -29.58
N TYR A 524 -1.17 -0.69 -30.15
CA TYR A 524 -0.84 0.56 -30.82
C TYR A 524 -1.32 0.53 -32.27
N ASP A 525 -2.23 1.45 -32.62
CA ASP A 525 -2.62 1.76 -33.99
C ASP A 525 -2.46 3.28 -34.22
N PRO A 526 -1.56 3.73 -35.11
CA PRO A 526 -1.35 5.16 -35.37
C PRO A 526 -2.58 5.88 -35.94
N GLN A 527 -3.54 5.16 -36.54
CA GLN A 527 -4.78 5.69 -37.14
C GLN A 527 -5.97 5.67 -36.16
N ALA A 528 -5.83 5.08 -34.98
CA ALA A 528 -6.90 5.04 -33.98
C ALA A 528 -7.30 6.45 -33.52
N GLN A 529 -8.61 6.67 -33.42
CA GLN A 529 -9.22 7.93 -33.05
C GLN A 529 -9.68 7.91 -31.58
N CYS A 530 -9.73 9.09 -30.96
CA CYS A 530 -10.18 9.26 -29.59
C CYS A 530 -11.05 10.54 -29.43
N PRO A 531 -12.23 10.59 -30.09
CA PRO A 531 -13.05 11.80 -30.13
C PRO A 531 -13.62 12.18 -28.74
N THR A 532 -13.90 11.22 -27.86
CA THR A 532 -14.34 11.52 -26.48
C THR A 532 -13.19 12.11 -25.67
N TRP A 533 -11.95 11.63 -25.86
CA TRP A 533 -10.75 12.19 -25.24
C TRP A 533 -10.46 13.62 -25.73
N GLU A 534 -10.50 13.86 -27.04
CA GLU A 534 -10.27 15.20 -27.60
C GLU A 534 -11.34 16.19 -27.15
N THR A 535 -12.62 15.78 -27.13
CA THR A 535 -13.73 16.59 -26.57
C THR A 535 -13.55 16.85 -25.06
N PHE A 536 -13.06 15.86 -24.31
CA PHE A 536 -12.76 16.02 -22.89
C PHE A 536 -11.66 17.05 -22.65
N LEU A 537 -10.54 16.95 -23.39
CA LEU A 537 -9.42 17.89 -23.32
C LEU A 537 -9.84 19.31 -23.66
N ASP A 538 -10.57 19.50 -24.77
CA ASP A 538 -11.10 20.80 -25.17
C ASP A 538 -12.01 21.38 -24.08
N ARG A 539 -12.83 20.56 -23.42
CA ARG A 539 -13.67 21.01 -22.30
C ARG A 539 -12.86 21.45 -21.09
N ILE A 540 -11.87 20.66 -20.63
CA ILE A 540 -11.11 20.99 -19.41
C ILE A 540 -10.14 22.16 -19.62
N MET A 541 -9.69 22.40 -20.86
CA MET A 541 -8.81 23.52 -21.24
C MET A 541 -9.57 24.73 -21.84
N ALA A 542 -10.91 24.76 -21.79
CA ALA A 542 -11.74 25.81 -22.37
C ALA A 542 -11.44 26.13 -23.86
N GLY A 543 -11.12 25.10 -24.65
CA GLY A 543 -10.73 25.23 -26.06
C GLY A 543 -9.32 25.77 -26.30
N ASN A 544 -8.50 25.97 -25.26
CA ASN A 544 -7.12 26.45 -25.41
C ASN A 544 -6.23 25.39 -26.08
N ARG A 545 -6.06 25.52 -27.40
CA ARG A 545 -5.23 24.63 -28.24
C ARG A 545 -3.76 24.64 -27.83
N GLY A 546 -3.24 25.75 -27.28
CA GLY A 546 -1.86 25.85 -26.80
C GLY A 546 -1.62 24.94 -25.60
N LEU A 547 -2.49 25.02 -24.58
CA LEU A 547 -2.47 24.14 -23.41
C LEU A 547 -2.74 22.67 -23.77
N THR A 548 -3.71 22.39 -24.65
CA THR A 548 -3.99 21.02 -25.12
C THR A 548 -2.78 20.41 -25.84
N GLY A 549 -2.13 21.16 -26.74
CA GLY A 549 -0.91 20.71 -27.43
C GLY A 549 0.29 20.54 -26.50
N TYR A 550 0.42 21.40 -25.49
CA TYR A 550 1.44 21.25 -24.44
C TYR A 550 1.21 20.01 -23.58
N LEU A 551 -0.03 19.75 -23.15
CA LEU A 551 -0.39 18.51 -22.44
C LEU A 551 -0.08 17.27 -23.28
N GLN A 552 -0.32 17.32 -24.59
CA GLN A 552 0.02 16.24 -25.51
C GLN A 552 1.53 15.97 -25.54
N ARG A 553 2.37 17.01 -25.64
CA ARG A 553 3.84 16.87 -25.58
C ARG A 553 4.33 16.38 -24.22
N ALA A 554 3.77 16.89 -23.12
CA ALA A 554 4.11 16.47 -21.76
C ALA A 554 3.78 14.99 -21.50
N VAL A 555 2.62 14.51 -21.98
CA VAL A 555 2.25 13.08 -21.92
C VAL A 555 3.13 12.24 -22.85
N GLY A 556 3.43 12.71 -24.06
CA GLY A 556 4.33 12.02 -24.98
C GLY A 556 5.74 11.84 -24.42
N TYR A 557 6.31 12.89 -23.83
CA TYR A 557 7.55 12.85 -23.07
C TYR A 557 7.48 11.86 -21.91
N ALA A 558 6.33 11.76 -21.21
CA ALA A 558 6.09 10.79 -20.14
C ALA A 558 6.06 9.31 -20.60
N LEU A 559 5.93 9.02 -21.90
CA LEU A 559 6.09 7.65 -22.43
C LEU A 559 7.55 7.21 -22.59
N THR A 560 8.49 8.16 -22.63
CA THR A 560 9.94 7.89 -22.75
C THR A 560 10.57 7.61 -21.39
N GLY A 561 11.79 7.06 -21.36
CA GLY A 561 12.66 7.05 -20.19
C GLY A 561 13.51 8.32 -20.02
N ASP A 562 13.43 9.28 -20.95
CA ASP A 562 14.27 10.48 -20.93
C ASP A 562 13.91 11.45 -19.80
N THR A 563 14.91 12.17 -19.29
CA THR A 563 14.78 13.18 -18.23
C THR A 563 15.40 14.53 -18.61
N GLY A 564 15.72 14.74 -19.90
CA GLY A 564 16.46 15.91 -20.39
C GLY A 564 15.85 17.28 -20.04
N GLU A 565 14.52 17.40 -20.07
CA GLU A 565 13.79 18.64 -19.74
C GLU A 565 13.81 18.99 -18.24
N GLN A 566 14.19 18.04 -17.37
CA GLN A 566 14.17 18.18 -15.90
C GLN A 566 12.82 18.68 -15.31
N ALA A 567 11.70 18.36 -15.97
CA ALA A 567 10.38 18.92 -15.66
C ALA A 567 9.53 18.09 -14.67
N MET A 568 8.83 18.80 -13.78
CA MET A 568 7.72 18.33 -12.95
C MET A 568 6.46 19.15 -13.26
N PHE A 569 5.34 18.46 -13.48
CA PHE A 569 4.08 19.08 -13.86
C PHE A 569 3.15 19.19 -12.64
N LEU A 570 2.76 20.41 -12.28
CA LEU A 570 1.83 20.70 -11.18
C LEU A 570 0.48 21.13 -11.76
N LEU A 571 -0.50 20.23 -11.74
CA LEU A 571 -1.85 20.44 -12.26
C LEU A 571 -2.68 21.10 -11.17
N TYR A 572 -2.95 22.39 -11.32
CA TYR A 572 -3.59 23.23 -10.30
C TYR A 572 -5.00 23.67 -10.72
N GLY A 573 -5.97 23.58 -9.80
CA GLY A 573 -7.33 24.07 -10.03
C GLY A 573 -8.25 23.82 -8.84
N THR A 574 -9.39 24.51 -8.78
CA THR A 574 -10.29 24.61 -7.61
C THR A 574 -11.15 23.37 -7.29
N GLY A 575 -11.01 22.29 -8.05
CA GLY A 575 -11.77 21.05 -7.90
C GLY A 575 -12.82 20.87 -8.99
N ALA A 576 -13.15 19.60 -9.29
CA ALA A 576 -14.05 19.23 -10.40
C ALA A 576 -13.65 19.77 -11.80
N ASN A 577 -12.35 19.94 -12.04
CA ASN A 577 -11.76 20.41 -13.31
C ASN A 577 -11.29 19.26 -14.23
N GLY A 578 -11.61 18.00 -13.92
CA GLY A 578 -11.16 16.82 -14.68
C GLY A 578 -9.72 16.34 -14.40
N LYS A 579 -8.93 17.01 -13.55
CA LYS A 579 -7.53 16.65 -13.21
C LYS A 579 -7.32 15.15 -12.93
N SER A 580 -8.12 14.58 -12.03
CA SER A 580 -7.98 13.17 -11.62
C SER A 580 -8.35 12.20 -12.76
N THR A 581 -9.38 12.53 -13.56
CA THR A 581 -9.78 11.73 -14.74
C THR A 581 -8.68 11.73 -15.80
N PHE A 582 -8.07 12.90 -16.06
CA PHE A 582 -6.92 13.01 -16.96
C PHE A 582 -5.77 12.12 -16.50
N LEU A 583 -5.31 12.26 -15.25
CA LEU A 583 -4.19 11.48 -14.72
C LEU A 583 -4.47 9.97 -14.69
N GLU A 584 -5.70 9.56 -14.40
CA GLU A 584 -6.09 8.15 -14.38
C GLU A 584 -6.04 7.53 -15.78
N VAL A 585 -6.55 8.22 -16.81
CA VAL A 585 -6.46 7.76 -18.20
C VAL A 585 -5.00 7.67 -18.67
N ILE A 586 -4.16 8.65 -18.34
CA ILE A 586 -2.72 8.60 -18.68
C ILE A 586 -2.03 7.44 -17.93
N ARG A 587 -2.38 7.19 -16.67
CA ARG A 587 -1.89 6.04 -15.90
C ARG A 587 -2.31 4.71 -16.55
N THR A 588 -3.52 4.62 -17.08
CA THR A 588 -4.04 3.43 -17.77
C THR A 588 -3.29 3.16 -19.09
N ILE A 589 -3.11 4.15 -19.97
CA ILE A 589 -2.32 3.94 -21.22
C ILE A 589 -0.83 3.67 -20.94
N ALA A 590 -0.30 4.08 -19.79
CA ALA A 590 1.09 3.82 -19.41
C ALA A 590 1.31 2.38 -18.92
N GLY A 591 0.26 1.63 -18.58
CA GLY A 591 0.35 0.23 -18.13
C GLY A 591 1.35 0.05 -16.99
N ASP A 592 2.30 -0.87 -17.15
CA ASP A 592 3.34 -1.11 -16.14
C ASP A 592 4.37 0.02 -15.98
N TYR A 593 4.46 0.93 -16.95
CA TYR A 593 5.26 2.16 -16.83
C TYR A 593 4.55 3.24 -16.00
N GLY A 594 3.24 3.09 -15.74
CA GLY A 594 2.43 4.00 -14.93
C GLY A 594 2.39 3.59 -13.46
N ARG A 595 2.67 4.53 -12.55
CA ARG A 595 2.51 4.33 -11.10
C ARG A 595 1.83 5.54 -10.45
N GLN A 596 1.06 5.28 -9.40
CA GLN A 596 0.55 6.31 -8.50
C GLN A 596 1.32 6.24 -7.18
N THR A 597 1.56 7.39 -6.55
CA THR A 597 2.15 7.46 -5.21
C THR A 597 1.46 8.51 -4.34
N ASP A 598 1.65 8.38 -3.03
CA ASP A 598 1.17 9.32 -2.03
C ASP A 598 1.95 10.65 -2.12
N PRO A 599 1.30 11.83 -2.12
CA PRO A 599 1.99 13.13 -2.20
C PRO A 599 3.07 13.33 -1.14
N THR A 600 2.91 12.75 0.06
CA THR A 600 3.90 12.87 1.14
C THR A 600 5.24 12.21 0.82
N THR A 601 5.33 11.41 -0.25
CA THR A 601 6.59 10.94 -0.83
C THR A 601 7.50 12.10 -1.23
N PHE A 602 6.91 13.18 -1.77
CA PHE A 602 7.63 14.35 -2.30
C PHE A 602 7.54 15.59 -1.40
N LEU A 603 6.84 15.51 -0.28
CA LEU A 603 6.73 16.59 0.71
C LEU A 603 7.84 16.46 1.77
N ALA A 604 8.34 17.60 2.25
CA ALA A 604 9.31 17.63 3.33
C ALA A 604 8.68 17.18 4.66
N ARG A 605 9.37 16.28 5.36
CA ARG A 605 8.92 15.70 6.65
C ARG A 605 9.67 16.35 7.83
N GLN A 606 9.02 16.41 9.00
CA GLN A 606 9.70 16.81 10.24
C GLN A 606 10.31 15.56 10.89
N GLY A 607 11.64 15.54 11.08
CA GLY A 607 12.35 14.43 11.76
C GLY A 607 13.45 13.71 10.98
N GLY A 608 13.92 14.25 9.84
CA GLY A 608 15.09 13.74 9.11
C GLY A 608 14.78 12.78 7.95
N ASP A 609 15.72 12.70 7.00
CA ASP A 609 15.56 12.00 5.72
C ASP A 609 15.62 10.46 5.86
N ARG A 610 14.52 9.87 6.36
CA ARG A 610 14.22 8.47 6.03
C ARG A 610 13.79 8.39 4.58
N ILE A 611 14.65 7.80 3.75
CA ILE A 611 14.35 7.37 2.37
C ILE A 611 12.96 6.71 2.34
N PRO A 612 11.97 7.29 1.64
CA PRO A 612 10.61 6.77 1.63
C PRO A 612 10.59 5.37 1.03
N ASN A 613 9.88 4.44 1.67
CA ASN A 613 9.60 3.12 1.09
C ASN A 613 8.88 3.27 -0.27
N ASP A 614 8.06 4.31 -0.36
CA ASP A 614 7.22 4.64 -1.51
C ASP A 614 7.99 5.13 -2.73
N ILE A 615 9.30 5.37 -2.61
CA ILE A 615 10.14 5.62 -3.79
C ILE A 615 10.61 4.32 -4.46
N ALA A 616 10.74 3.22 -3.70
CA ALA A 616 11.17 1.92 -4.23
C ALA A 616 10.20 1.34 -5.26
N ARG A 617 8.89 1.56 -5.08
CA ARG A 617 7.84 1.13 -6.03
C ARG A 617 7.86 1.89 -7.37
N LEU A 618 8.64 2.98 -7.49
CA LEU A 618 8.74 3.80 -8.70
C LEU A 618 9.88 3.35 -9.64
N ALA A 619 10.66 2.34 -9.24
CA ALA A 619 11.73 1.78 -10.06
C ALA A 619 11.19 1.19 -11.38
N GLY A 620 11.71 1.71 -12.51
CA GLY A 620 11.26 1.34 -13.85
C GLY A 620 9.93 1.95 -14.29
N ALA A 621 9.36 2.92 -13.57
CA ALA A 621 8.24 3.73 -14.05
C ALA A 621 8.71 4.81 -15.05
N ARG A 622 7.81 5.30 -15.89
CA ARG A 622 7.99 6.46 -16.79
C ARG A 622 6.98 7.58 -16.56
N PHE A 623 5.80 7.24 -16.03
CA PHE A 623 4.79 8.19 -15.57
C PHE A 623 4.47 7.94 -14.09
N VAL A 624 4.60 8.98 -13.27
CA VAL A 624 4.20 8.94 -11.85
C VAL A 624 3.20 10.04 -11.56
N SER A 625 2.01 9.66 -11.07
CA SER A 625 0.99 10.58 -10.58
C SER A 625 0.92 10.63 -9.05
N ALA A 626 0.65 11.80 -8.51
CA ALA A 626 0.29 12.00 -7.10
C ALA A 626 -0.88 12.99 -7.01
N ILE A 627 -1.80 12.76 -6.07
CA ILE A 627 -3.11 13.46 -5.98
C ILE A 627 -3.34 13.85 -4.52
N GLU A 628 -3.90 15.05 -4.29
CA GLU A 628 -4.28 15.59 -2.95
C GLU A 628 -3.09 16.08 -2.09
N VAL A 629 -2.43 17.14 -2.54
CA VAL A 629 -1.58 17.96 -1.65
C VAL A 629 -2.47 18.76 -0.69
N GLU A 630 -2.35 18.50 0.62
CA GLU A 630 -2.95 19.31 1.68
C GLU A 630 -2.37 20.74 1.67
N GLU A 631 -3.17 21.72 2.09
CA GLU A 631 -2.78 23.12 2.21
C GLU A 631 -1.56 23.33 3.15
N GLY A 632 -0.69 24.29 2.81
CA GLY A 632 0.50 24.64 3.60
C GLY A 632 1.63 23.61 3.59
N ARG A 633 1.49 22.45 2.94
CA ARG A 633 2.56 21.44 2.88
C ARG A 633 3.70 21.88 1.96
N ARG A 634 4.95 21.70 2.42
CA ARG A 634 6.17 22.09 1.70
C ARG A 634 6.73 20.95 0.85
N LEU A 635 7.14 21.24 -0.38
CA LEU A 635 7.89 20.28 -1.21
C LEU A 635 9.29 19.98 -0.64
N SER A 636 9.81 18.78 -0.92
CA SER A 636 11.22 18.43 -0.68
C SER A 636 12.05 18.81 -1.90
N GLU A 637 12.57 20.04 -1.90
CA GLU A 637 13.34 20.60 -3.04
C GLU A 637 14.54 19.73 -3.43
N VAL A 638 15.22 19.09 -2.46
CA VAL A 638 16.33 18.15 -2.72
C VAL A 638 15.82 16.93 -3.48
N LEU A 639 14.77 16.27 -2.98
CA LEU A 639 14.25 15.06 -3.60
C LEU A 639 13.64 15.33 -4.97
N ILE A 640 12.91 16.44 -5.14
CA ILE A 640 12.41 16.86 -6.46
C ILE A 640 13.57 17.09 -7.42
N LYS A 641 14.62 17.84 -7.03
CA LYS A 641 15.80 18.08 -7.87
C LYS A 641 16.46 16.76 -8.32
N GLN A 642 16.58 15.77 -7.44
CA GLN A 642 17.13 14.44 -7.78
C GLN A 642 16.23 13.66 -8.76
N VAL A 643 14.93 13.55 -8.42
CA VAL A 643 13.94 12.79 -9.20
C VAL A 643 13.83 13.32 -10.63
N VAL A 644 13.68 14.64 -10.82
CA VAL A 644 13.46 15.20 -12.16
C VAL A 644 14.73 15.33 -12.99
N SER A 645 15.91 15.45 -12.35
CA SER A 645 17.18 15.44 -13.09
C SER A 645 17.54 14.05 -13.61
N GLY A 646 16.87 13.00 -13.11
CA GLY A 646 17.17 11.62 -13.42
C GLY A 646 18.43 11.12 -12.72
N ASP A 647 18.66 11.56 -11.48
CA ASP A 647 19.77 11.10 -10.65
C ASP A 647 19.53 9.67 -10.15
N THR A 648 20.59 9.02 -9.65
CA THR A 648 20.49 7.75 -8.93
C THR A 648 19.84 7.96 -7.56
N LEU A 649 18.77 7.22 -7.30
CA LEU A 649 18.03 7.21 -6.04
C LEU A 649 18.33 5.91 -5.30
N THR A 650 18.86 6.01 -4.08
CA THR A 650 18.90 4.90 -3.13
C THR A 650 17.50 4.68 -2.55
N ALA A 651 17.02 3.45 -2.56
CA ALA A 651 15.68 3.06 -2.13
C ALA A 651 15.70 1.73 -1.38
N ARG A 652 14.63 1.40 -0.63
CA ARG A 652 14.45 0.04 -0.09
C ARG A 652 12.98 -0.31 0.10
N PHE A 653 12.66 -1.58 -0.09
CA PHE A 653 11.37 -2.14 0.35
C PHE A 653 11.39 -2.43 1.86
N LEU A 654 10.21 -2.64 2.45
CA LEU A 654 10.09 -2.74 3.90
C LEU A 654 10.77 -4.03 4.36
N ASN A 655 11.70 -3.91 5.32
CA ASN A 655 12.55 -5.01 5.80
C ASN A 655 13.39 -5.71 4.70
N ARG A 656 13.68 -5.02 3.59
CA ARG A 656 14.66 -5.46 2.58
C ARG A 656 15.89 -4.56 2.56
N GLU A 657 16.94 -5.04 1.93
CA GLU A 657 18.16 -4.27 1.68
C GLU A 657 17.92 -3.05 0.80
N PHE A 658 18.88 -2.12 0.84
CA PHE A 658 18.90 -0.99 -0.09
C PHE A 658 19.27 -1.45 -1.51
N PHE A 659 18.67 -0.80 -2.49
CA PHE A 659 19.06 -0.88 -3.89
C PHE A 659 19.07 0.53 -4.48
N GLU A 660 19.71 0.67 -5.63
CA GLU A 660 19.81 1.95 -6.34
C GLU A 660 19.12 1.84 -7.70
N PHE A 661 18.45 2.91 -8.12
CA PHE A 661 17.89 2.99 -9.46
C PHE A 661 17.90 4.43 -9.97
N ARG A 662 18.03 4.60 -11.28
CA ARG A 662 17.91 5.92 -11.92
C ARG A 662 16.44 6.29 -12.10
N ALA A 663 16.06 7.50 -11.67
CA ALA A 663 14.73 8.00 -11.98
C ALA A 663 14.59 8.24 -13.50
N ARG A 664 13.59 7.59 -14.13
CA ARG A 664 13.21 7.77 -15.54
C ARG A 664 11.81 8.37 -15.72
N PHE A 665 11.10 8.55 -14.61
CA PHE A 665 9.70 8.96 -14.64
C PHE A 665 9.52 10.48 -14.62
N LYS A 666 8.47 10.93 -15.29
CA LYS A 666 7.96 12.30 -15.19
C LYS A 666 6.91 12.36 -14.09
N LEU A 667 7.01 13.36 -13.22
CA LEU A 667 6.14 13.53 -12.06
C LEU A 667 5.00 14.50 -12.38
N PHE A 668 3.76 14.02 -12.24
CA PHE A 668 2.53 14.78 -12.40
C PHE A 668 1.81 14.87 -11.04
N LEU A 669 1.79 16.06 -10.45
CA LEU A 669 1.18 16.33 -9.15
C LEU A 669 -0.14 17.09 -9.35
N ALA A 670 -1.28 16.49 -8.99
CA ALA A 670 -2.57 17.17 -8.96
C ALA A 670 -2.83 17.77 -7.57
N ALA A 671 -3.04 19.08 -7.53
CA ALA A 671 -3.28 19.82 -6.29
C ALA A 671 -4.45 20.80 -6.43
N ASN A 672 -5.13 21.05 -5.31
CA ASN A 672 -6.13 22.12 -5.19
C ASN A 672 -5.55 23.36 -4.51
N HIS A 673 -4.54 23.17 -3.66
CA HIS A 673 -3.74 24.23 -3.02
C HIS A 673 -2.31 24.15 -3.56
N ARG A 674 -1.64 25.28 -3.77
CA ARG A 674 -0.25 25.28 -4.24
C ARG A 674 0.66 24.89 -3.06
N PRO A 675 1.59 23.93 -3.21
CA PRO A 675 2.51 23.59 -2.12
C PRO A 675 3.45 24.75 -1.82
N VAL A 676 4.00 24.79 -0.61
CA VAL A 676 5.03 25.79 -0.26
C VAL A 676 6.37 25.38 -0.89
N VAL A 677 6.99 26.30 -1.62
CA VAL A 677 8.38 26.20 -2.10
C VAL A 677 9.18 27.30 -1.40
N ARG A 678 10.32 26.97 -0.79
CA ARG A 678 11.11 27.93 0.01
C ARG A 678 12.39 28.38 -0.68
N GLY A 679 12.89 27.62 -1.63
CA GLY A 679 13.96 28.03 -2.53
C GLY A 679 13.48 29.15 -3.44
N THR A 680 14.11 30.32 -3.34
CA THR A 680 13.98 31.42 -4.31
C THR A 680 14.93 31.22 -5.50
N ASP A 681 15.74 30.16 -5.48
CA ASP A 681 16.72 29.80 -6.51
C ASP A 681 16.05 29.26 -7.78
N GLU A 682 16.62 29.62 -8.93
CA GLU A 682 16.26 29.06 -10.25
C GLU A 682 16.28 27.53 -10.28
N GLY A 683 17.02 26.89 -9.36
CA GLY A 683 17.18 25.44 -9.32
C GLY A 683 15.87 24.69 -9.17
N ILE A 684 14.89 25.16 -8.41
CA ILE A 684 13.57 24.51 -8.31
C ILE A 684 12.58 25.08 -9.34
N TRP A 685 12.55 26.40 -9.52
CA TRP A 685 11.55 27.07 -10.36
C TRP A 685 11.68 26.72 -11.85
N ARG A 686 12.91 26.63 -12.39
CA ARG A 686 13.13 26.19 -13.79
C ARG A 686 12.66 24.76 -14.08
N ARG A 687 12.42 23.95 -13.04
CA ARG A 687 12.01 22.54 -13.12
C ARG A 687 10.50 22.35 -12.88
N LEU A 688 9.82 23.34 -12.31
CA LEU A 688 8.38 23.30 -12.04
C LEU A 688 7.61 23.82 -13.26
N ARG A 689 6.47 23.20 -13.56
CA ARG A 689 5.53 23.64 -14.60
C ARG A 689 4.12 23.67 -14.04
N LEU A 690 3.62 24.85 -13.71
CA LEU A 690 2.24 25.02 -13.24
C LEU A 690 1.28 24.99 -14.43
N ILE A 691 0.43 23.97 -14.50
CA ILE A 691 -0.60 23.84 -15.54
C ILE A 691 -1.95 24.29 -14.95
N PRO A 692 -2.53 25.40 -15.44
CA PRO A 692 -3.78 25.94 -14.90
C PRO A 692 -5.01 25.19 -15.44
N PHE A 693 -5.73 24.49 -14.56
CA PHE A 693 -7.03 23.88 -14.83
C PHE A 693 -8.15 24.78 -14.26
N THR A 694 -8.47 25.84 -15.00
CA THR A 694 -9.40 26.91 -14.55
C THR A 694 -10.88 26.55 -14.70
N VAL A 695 -11.24 25.61 -15.59
CA VAL A 695 -12.63 25.22 -15.84
C VAL A 695 -13.20 24.44 -14.66
N THR A 696 -14.32 24.88 -14.10
CA THR A 696 -15.06 24.15 -13.05
C THR A 696 -16.30 23.50 -13.65
N ILE A 697 -16.39 22.17 -13.63
CA ILE A 697 -17.54 21.46 -14.25
C ILE A 697 -18.75 21.48 -13.28
N PRO A 698 -19.92 22.04 -13.69
CA PRO A 698 -21.13 22.08 -12.87
C PRO A 698 -21.64 20.69 -12.50
N LYS A 699 -22.20 20.53 -11.28
CA LYS A 699 -22.68 19.22 -10.77
C LYS A 699 -23.60 18.45 -11.76
N PRO A 700 -24.59 19.08 -12.44
CA PRO A 700 -25.48 18.36 -13.36
C PRO A 700 -24.76 17.80 -14.60
N GLU A 701 -23.67 18.44 -15.02
CA GLU A 701 -22.92 18.07 -16.23
C GLU A 701 -21.74 17.12 -15.97
N ARG A 702 -21.62 16.61 -14.74
CA ARG A 702 -20.60 15.64 -14.33
C ARG A 702 -21.03 14.22 -14.69
N ASP A 703 -20.64 13.80 -15.89
CA ASP A 703 -20.85 12.44 -16.34
C ASP A 703 -19.99 11.44 -15.54
N ARG A 704 -20.66 10.54 -14.81
CA ARG A 704 -20.02 9.44 -14.06
C ARG A 704 -19.53 8.30 -14.96
N THR A 705 -20.02 8.21 -16.19
CA THR A 705 -19.62 7.20 -17.19
C THR A 705 -18.45 7.64 -18.08
N LEU A 706 -17.97 8.88 -17.94
CA LEU A 706 -16.92 9.43 -18.79
C LEU A 706 -15.65 8.55 -18.79
N LEU A 707 -15.21 8.07 -17.62
CA LEU A 707 -14.02 7.25 -17.51
C LEU A 707 -14.18 5.90 -18.24
N SER A 708 -15.34 5.24 -18.17
CA SER A 708 -15.56 3.98 -18.88
C SER A 708 -15.67 4.16 -20.40
N ARG A 709 -16.11 5.33 -20.88
CA ARG A 709 -16.07 5.71 -22.29
C ARG A 709 -14.63 5.99 -22.76
N LEU A 710 -13.83 6.72 -21.97
CA LEU A 710 -12.42 6.98 -22.28
C LEU A 710 -11.57 5.70 -22.30
N VAL A 711 -11.89 4.71 -21.45
CA VAL A 711 -11.24 3.38 -21.46
C VAL A 711 -11.53 2.59 -22.75
N GLN A 712 -12.59 2.89 -23.49
CA GLN A 712 -12.86 2.28 -24.81
C GLN A 712 -12.01 2.91 -25.93
N GLU A 713 -11.49 4.13 -25.74
CA GLU A 713 -10.67 4.85 -26.72
C GLU A 713 -9.16 4.69 -26.50
N LEU A 714 -8.70 3.84 -25.57
CA LEU A 714 -7.28 3.72 -25.19
C LEU A 714 -6.29 3.58 -26.37
N PRO A 715 -6.55 2.80 -27.45
CA PRO A 715 -5.66 2.77 -28.61
C PRO A 715 -5.49 4.14 -29.27
N GLY A 716 -6.57 4.91 -29.42
CA GLY A 716 -6.55 6.26 -29.97
C GLY A 716 -5.89 7.28 -29.03
N ILE A 717 -6.08 7.11 -27.72
CA ILE A 717 -5.42 7.96 -26.71
C ILE A 717 -3.91 7.68 -26.67
N LEU A 718 -3.50 6.41 -26.82
CA LEU A 718 -2.09 6.04 -26.99
C LEU A 718 -1.52 6.62 -28.29
N ALA A 719 -2.26 6.54 -29.41
CA ALA A 719 -1.87 7.18 -30.66
C ALA A 719 -1.71 8.71 -30.52
N TRP A 720 -2.64 9.37 -29.83
CA TRP A 720 -2.58 10.78 -29.47
C TRP A 720 -1.34 11.12 -28.62
N ALA A 721 -1.01 10.30 -27.62
CA ALA A 721 0.18 10.47 -26.79
C ALA A 721 1.49 10.28 -27.57
N VAL A 722 1.54 9.30 -28.48
CA VAL A 722 2.70 9.08 -29.36
C VAL A 722 2.88 10.22 -30.36
N ARG A 723 1.79 10.77 -30.93
CA ARG A 723 1.86 12.02 -31.73
C ARG A 723 2.44 13.17 -30.90
N GLY A 724 2.12 13.23 -29.60
CA GLY A 724 2.74 14.14 -28.64
C GLY A 724 4.24 13.94 -28.46
N CYS A 725 4.69 12.68 -28.39
CA CYS A 725 6.11 12.34 -28.27
C CYS A 725 6.88 12.75 -29.54
N LEU A 726 6.31 12.52 -30.73
CA LEU A 726 6.91 12.95 -31.99
C LEU A 726 6.98 14.48 -32.11
N ALA A 727 5.97 15.21 -31.64
CA ALA A 727 6.01 16.68 -31.57
C ALA A 727 7.03 17.20 -30.53
N PHE A 728 7.15 16.52 -29.38
CA PHE A 728 8.19 16.78 -28.39
C PHE A 728 9.60 16.61 -28.97
N ASN A 729 9.84 15.55 -29.75
CA ASN A 729 11.14 15.31 -30.40
C ASN A 729 11.55 16.41 -31.40
N GLN A 730 10.59 17.20 -31.92
CA GLN A 730 10.83 18.27 -32.89
C GLN A 730 11.05 19.64 -32.25
N GLY A 731 10.46 19.91 -31.08
CA GLY A 731 10.41 21.25 -30.48
C GLY A 731 10.54 21.32 -28.95
N GLY A 732 10.87 20.20 -28.29
CA GLY A 732 10.87 20.09 -26.83
C GLY A 732 9.47 20.23 -26.24
N LEU A 733 9.40 20.55 -24.93
CA LEU A 733 8.11 20.82 -24.28
C LEU A 733 7.44 22.10 -24.84
N ALA A 734 8.22 23.10 -25.24
CA ALA A 734 7.74 24.40 -25.73
C ALA A 734 6.62 24.98 -24.82
N ASP A 735 7.02 25.42 -23.63
CA ASP A 735 6.13 25.92 -22.57
C ASP A 735 5.25 27.08 -23.09
N PRO A 736 3.91 26.98 -23.06
CA PRO A 736 3.03 28.02 -23.56
C PRO A 736 2.94 29.20 -22.58
N PRO A 737 2.55 30.41 -23.05
CA PRO A 737 2.48 31.63 -22.22
C PRO A 737 1.68 31.46 -20.93
N GLU A 738 0.61 30.67 -20.95
CA GLU A 738 -0.24 30.38 -19.80
C GLU A 738 0.49 29.58 -18.71
N VAL A 739 1.36 28.64 -19.08
CA VAL A 739 2.17 27.85 -18.13
C VAL A 739 3.31 28.70 -17.57
N LEU A 740 3.94 29.52 -18.42
CA LEU A 740 5.00 30.45 -18.01
C LEU A 740 4.45 31.49 -17.01
N ALA A 741 3.36 32.18 -17.37
CA ALA A 741 2.72 33.19 -16.52
C ALA A 741 2.18 32.59 -15.21
N ALA A 742 1.54 31.42 -15.26
CA ALA A 742 1.03 30.78 -14.05
C ALA A 742 2.16 30.30 -13.13
N THR A 743 3.28 29.82 -13.68
CA THR A 743 4.46 29.43 -12.89
C THR A 743 5.14 30.64 -12.26
N GLU A 744 5.27 31.77 -12.97
CA GLU A 744 5.88 33.00 -12.44
C GLU A 744 4.98 33.71 -11.41
N SER A 745 3.66 33.69 -11.59
CA SER A 745 2.69 34.13 -10.57
C SER A 745 2.87 33.35 -9.27
N TYR A 746 2.96 32.02 -9.37
CA TYR A 746 3.19 31.16 -8.20
C TYR A 746 4.57 31.36 -7.58
N ARG A 747 5.61 31.64 -8.38
CA ARG A 747 6.94 32.04 -7.87
C ARG A 747 6.84 33.32 -7.04
N SER A 748 6.16 34.32 -7.58
CA SER A 748 5.99 35.64 -6.95
C SER A 748 5.22 35.54 -5.64
N GLU A 749 4.13 34.77 -5.60
CA GLU A 749 3.35 34.48 -4.38
C GLU A 749 4.19 33.83 -3.26
N MET A 750 5.20 33.03 -3.60
CA MET A 750 6.08 32.39 -2.61
C MET A 750 7.23 33.30 -2.15
N ASP A 751 7.44 34.47 -2.78
CA ASP A 751 8.50 35.42 -2.41
C ASP A 751 8.01 36.49 -1.41
N ILE A 752 7.78 36.05 -0.17
CA ILE A 752 7.39 36.89 0.98
C ILE A 752 8.37 38.06 1.20
N VAL A 753 9.66 37.89 0.89
CA VAL A 753 10.66 38.96 1.03
C VAL A 753 10.57 39.95 -0.14
N GLY A 754 10.28 39.47 -1.35
CA GLY A 754 9.96 40.30 -2.51
C GLY A 754 8.75 41.19 -2.28
N GLY A 755 7.66 40.64 -1.73
CA GLY A 755 6.45 41.41 -1.36
C GLY A 755 6.76 42.57 -0.40
N PHE A 756 7.46 42.29 0.70
CA PHE A 756 7.92 43.34 1.62
C PHE A 756 8.79 44.42 0.94
N ILE A 757 9.66 44.05 0.01
CA ILE A 757 10.50 45.01 -0.71
C ILE A 757 9.64 45.89 -1.63
N ALA A 758 8.63 45.33 -2.29
CA ALA A 758 7.72 46.08 -3.15
C ALA A 758 6.84 47.07 -2.35
N ASP A 759 6.32 46.63 -1.20
CA ASP A 759 5.35 47.39 -0.40
C ASP A 759 5.98 48.44 0.53
N ARG A 760 7.17 48.16 1.08
CA ARG A 760 7.74 48.92 2.20
C ARG A 760 9.16 49.44 1.96
N CYS A 761 9.76 49.20 0.78
CA CYS A 761 11.12 49.61 0.49
C CYS A 761 11.25 50.44 -0.79
N VAL A 762 12.27 51.30 -0.83
CA VAL A 762 12.71 52.01 -2.03
C VAL A 762 14.04 51.43 -2.52
N ILE A 763 14.11 51.04 -3.79
CA ILE A 763 15.32 50.55 -4.45
C ILE A 763 15.98 51.71 -5.21
N ALA A 764 17.11 52.20 -4.71
CA ALA A 764 17.90 53.23 -5.38
C ALA A 764 19.37 53.11 -5.00
N GLY A 765 20.30 53.38 -5.93
CA GLY A 765 21.74 53.18 -5.72
C GLY A 765 22.34 53.98 -4.55
N HIS A 766 21.69 55.07 -4.13
CA HIS A 766 22.07 55.86 -2.95
C HIS A 766 21.35 55.45 -1.66
N ALA A 767 20.26 54.69 -1.74
CA ALA A 767 19.44 54.30 -0.60
C ALA A 767 20.18 53.32 0.33
N ARG A 768 19.97 53.50 1.64
CA ARG A 768 20.59 52.70 2.70
C ARG A 768 19.64 52.57 3.88
N ALA A 769 19.50 51.37 4.42
CA ALA A 769 18.79 51.14 5.67
C ALA A 769 19.58 50.19 6.60
N GLU A 770 19.40 50.36 7.91
CA GLU A 770 19.99 49.51 8.94
C GLU A 770 19.40 48.10 8.88
N CYS A 771 20.24 47.06 9.00
CA CYS A 771 19.78 45.67 8.96
C CYS A 771 18.78 45.32 10.06
N GLY A 772 18.88 45.97 11.22
CA GLY A 772 17.91 45.84 12.32
C GLY A 772 16.56 46.48 11.98
N ALA A 773 16.57 47.71 11.45
CA ALA A 773 15.36 48.43 11.05
C ALA A 773 14.62 47.73 9.90
N LEU A 774 15.34 47.29 8.86
CA LEU A 774 14.78 46.50 7.76
C LEU A 774 14.11 45.22 8.26
N TYR A 775 14.74 44.52 9.20
CA TYR A 775 14.17 43.27 9.73
C TYR A 775 12.95 43.53 10.63
N ALA A 776 12.97 44.60 11.44
CA ALA A 776 11.82 44.99 12.27
C ALA A 776 10.61 45.40 11.42
N ALA A 777 10.83 46.18 10.36
CA ALA A 777 9.81 46.55 9.39
C ALA A 777 9.29 45.31 8.63
N TYR A 778 10.18 44.38 8.26
CA TYR A 778 9.78 43.11 7.64
C TYR A 778 8.92 42.25 8.56
N THR A 779 9.28 42.10 9.84
CA THR A 779 8.46 41.34 10.80
C THR A 779 7.10 42.00 11.03
N GLY A 780 7.05 43.33 11.12
CA GLY A 780 5.79 44.07 11.24
C GLY A 780 4.90 43.91 10.01
N TRP A 781 5.44 44.07 8.80
CA TRP A 781 4.71 43.83 7.55
C TRP A 781 4.23 42.38 7.44
N CYS A 782 5.02 41.40 7.89
CA CYS A 782 4.56 40.01 7.95
C CYS A 782 3.37 39.84 8.92
N GLU A 783 3.43 40.43 10.12
CA GLU A 783 2.32 40.37 11.09
C GLU A 783 1.04 41.06 10.55
N GLU A 784 1.17 42.19 9.87
CA GLU A 784 0.07 42.91 9.22
C GLU A 784 -0.59 42.10 8.08
N ASN A 785 0.20 41.37 7.30
CA ASN A 785 -0.27 40.61 6.13
C ASN A 785 -0.60 39.13 6.46
N GLY A 786 -0.46 38.70 7.72
CA GLY A 786 -0.68 37.31 8.14
C GLY A 786 0.41 36.32 7.69
N GLU A 787 1.57 36.83 7.29
CA GLU A 787 2.70 36.07 6.75
C GLU A 787 3.66 35.55 7.83
N HIS A 788 4.35 34.45 7.53
CA HIS A 788 5.33 33.86 8.44
C HIS A 788 6.75 34.36 8.16
N ALA A 789 7.20 35.35 8.94
CA ALA A 789 8.54 35.94 8.83
C ALA A 789 9.68 34.89 8.88
N VAL A 790 10.60 34.96 7.92
CA VAL A 790 11.84 34.17 7.96
C VAL A 790 12.82 34.75 8.99
N SER A 791 13.73 33.92 9.52
CA SER A 791 14.71 34.40 10.51
C SER A 791 15.62 35.50 9.95
N GLN A 792 16.07 36.43 10.82
CA GLN A 792 16.92 37.57 10.45
C GLN A 792 18.16 37.19 9.62
N ARG A 793 18.78 36.04 9.91
CA ARG A 793 19.90 35.51 9.11
C ARG A 793 19.48 35.18 7.68
N ARG A 794 18.32 34.53 7.50
CA ARG A 794 17.78 34.14 6.19
C ARG A 794 17.24 35.36 5.42
N PHE A 795 16.57 36.28 6.09
CA PHE A 795 16.18 37.58 5.52
C PHE A 795 17.41 38.35 5.02
N GLY A 796 18.45 38.44 5.85
CA GLY A 796 19.72 39.05 5.50
C GLY A 796 20.38 38.39 4.28
N GLN A 797 20.39 37.06 4.19
CA GLN A 797 20.91 36.33 3.03
C GLN A 797 20.10 36.63 1.76
N GLN A 798 18.77 36.57 1.84
CA GLN A 798 17.87 36.83 0.71
C GLN A 798 18.00 38.25 0.13
N LEU A 799 18.28 39.25 0.97
CA LEU A 799 18.61 40.60 0.49
C LEU A 799 19.96 40.65 -0.24
N GLU A 800 20.94 39.87 0.22
CA GLU A 800 22.28 39.82 -0.40
C GLU A 800 22.26 39.12 -1.76
N GLU A 801 21.49 38.04 -1.88
CA GLU A 801 21.21 37.32 -3.14
C GLU A 801 20.49 38.20 -4.17
N ARG A 802 19.68 39.18 -3.71
CA ARG A 802 19.03 40.21 -4.55
C ARG A 802 19.92 41.42 -4.83
N GLY A 803 21.22 41.36 -4.51
CA GLY A 803 22.20 42.40 -4.80
C GLY A 803 22.35 43.49 -3.74
N PHE A 804 21.57 43.48 -2.65
CA PHE A 804 21.67 44.47 -1.58
C PHE A 804 22.86 44.16 -0.66
N GLY A 805 24.07 44.56 -1.05
CA GLY A 805 25.30 44.29 -0.30
C GLY A 805 25.32 44.86 1.12
N ARG A 806 25.93 44.13 2.06
CA ARG A 806 26.08 44.55 3.47
C ARG A 806 27.33 45.43 3.65
N ARG A 807 27.18 46.60 4.28
CA ARG A 807 28.30 47.47 4.67
C ARG A 807 28.14 47.96 6.11
N ARG A 808 29.23 48.42 6.72
CA ARG A 808 29.21 49.01 8.06
C ARG A 808 29.08 50.53 7.95
N SER A 809 28.20 51.15 8.73
CA SER A 809 28.03 52.60 8.76
C SER A 809 29.16 53.27 9.54
N ALA A 810 29.29 54.60 9.40
CA ALA A 810 30.23 55.41 10.18
C ALA A 810 29.96 55.33 11.70
N GLN A 811 28.75 54.93 12.10
CA GLN A 811 28.33 54.72 13.50
C GLN A 811 28.49 53.26 13.95
N GLY A 812 29.20 52.42 13.18
CA GLY A 812 29.53 51.03 13.53
C GLY A 812 28.42 50.00 13.30
N LYS A 813 27.19 50.42 12.98
CA LYS A 813 26.01 49.59 12.68
C LYS A 813 26.13 48.89 11.32
N TRP A 814 25.40 47.80 11.11
CA TRP A 814 25.32 47.12 9.81
C TRP A 814 24.14 47.63 8.99
N CYS A 815 24.39 47.99 7.73
CA CYS A 815 23.41 48.50 6.78
C CYS A 815 23.43 47.69 5.47
N ARG A 816 22.29 47.68 4.78
CA ARG A 816 22.19 47.25 3.38
C ARG A 816 22.35 48.47 2.47
N SER A 817 22.98 48.29 1.31
CA SER A 817 23.16 49.33 0.29
C SER A 817 22.26 49.04 -0.91
N GLY A 818 21.71 50.08 -1.53
CA GLY A 818 20.80 49.95 -2.68
C GLY A 818 19.31 49.85 -2.29
N ILE A 819 19.00 49.85 -0.99
CA ILE A 819 17.64 49.70 -0.45
C ILE A 819 17.45 50.59 0.79
N GLY A 820 16.32 51.30 0.83
CA GLY A 820 15.82 52.07 1.96
C GLY A 820 14.43 51.60 2.38
N LEU A 821 13.95 52.00 3.56
CA LEU A 821 12.54 51.87 3.92
C LEU A 821 11.76 53.06 3.35
N LEU A 822 10.47 52.86 3.03
CA LEU A 822 9.53 53.96 2.80
C LEU A 822 9.12 54.55 4.15
N ASP A 823 9.20 55.87 4.30
CA ASP A 823 8.81 56.54 5.54
C ASP A 823 7.29 56.50 5.73
N ALA A 824 6.83 56.23 6.96
CA ALA A 824 5.43 55.99 7.30
C ALA A 824 4.51 57.25 7.26
N HIS A 825 4.90 58.27 6.50
CA HIS A 825 4.16 59.52 6.33
C HIS A 825 3.83 59.87 4.87
N ASP A 826 4.35 59.15 3.87
CA ASP A 826 3.98 59.34 2.45
C ASP A 826 2.92 58.34 1.98
N HIS A 827 1.73 58.45 2.55
CA HIS A 827 0.49 58.10 1.85
C HIS A 827 -0.18 59.38 1.35
N SER A 828 0.51 60.10 0.45
CA SER A 828 -0.07 61.19 -0.32
C SER A 828 -0.69 60.64 -1.61
N ASP A 829 -2.01 60.70 -1.66
CA ASP A 829 -2.89 60.51 -2.81
C ASP A 829 -2.30 61.18 -4.09
N PRO A 830 -2.19 60.50 -5.25
CA PRO A 830 -1.69 61.08 -6.49
C PRO A 830 -2.74 62.01 -7.15
N GLY A 831 -3.12 63.09 -6.45
CA GLY A 831 -4.35 63.82 -6.74
C GLY A 831 -4.52 65.23 -6.17
N ALA A 832 -3.47 65.93 -5.72
CA ALA A 832 -3.59 67.34 -5.30
C ALA A 832 -2.35 68.19 -5.63
N PRO A 833 -2.50 69.41 -6.21
CA PRO A 833 -1.40 70.34 -6.40
C PRO A 833 -1.03 71.06 -5.09
N PRO A 834 0.25 71.41 -4.86
CA PRO A 834 0.65 72.09 -3.64
C PRO A 834 0.17 73.56 -3.61
N ALA A 835 -0.31 74.00 -2.44
CA ALA A 835 -0.53 75.40 -2.14
C ALA A 835 0.78 76.09 -1.71
N PRO A 836 0.92 77.43 -1.86
CA PRO A 836 2.23 78.10 -1.89
C PRO A 836 2.61 78.81 -0.58
N ASP A 837 3.92 79.02 -0.39
CA ASP A 837 4.50 79.95 0.61
C ASP A 837 5.09 81.21 -0.05
N ASP A 838 4.73 82.36 0.55
CA ASP A 838 5.34 83.70 0.58
C ASP A 838 6.26 84.25 -0.54
N ALA A 839 5.79 85.34 -1.17
CA ALA A 839 6.61 86.49 -1.59
C ALA A 839 5.78 87.81 -1.56
N PRO A 840 6.38 89.01 -1.34
CA PRO A 840 5.66 90.18 -0.83
C PRO A 840 5.39 91.27 -1.93
N PRO A 841 4.93 92.52 -1.64
CA PRO A 841 3.72 93.07 -2.24
C PRO A 841 3.92 94.09 -3.39
N GLY A 842 2.93 94.28 -4.27
CA GLY A 842 3.00 95.34 -5.30
C GLY A 842 1.76 95.59 -6.19
N ALA A 843 0.94 96.56 -5.78
CA ALA A 843 0.13 97.48 -6.62
C ALA A 843 -1.04 96.93 -7.51
N PRO A 844 -2.03 97.78 -7.89
CA PRO A 844 -3.38 97.31 -8.25
C PRO A 844 -3.79 97.42 -9.73
N GLY A 845 -4.79 96.63 -10.14
CA GLY A 845 -5.52 96.76 -11.41
C GLY A 845 -6.93 96.15 -11.29
N ALA A 846 -7.95 96.84 -11.83
CA ALA A 846 -9.37 96.51 -11.65
C ALA A 846 -10.00 95.89 -12.94
N PRO A 847 -11.33 95.86 -13.16
CA PRO A 847 -12.13 94.65 -12.92
C PRO A 847 -13.01 94.18 -14.11
N GLY A 848 -13.68 93.03 -13.98
CA GLY A 848 -14.93 92.74 -14.70
C GLY A 848 -15.12 91.31 -15.23
N GLY A 849 -16.34 90.77 -15.09
CA GLY A 849 -16.77 89.49 -15.69
C GLY A 849 -17.80 88.75 -14.84
N GLN A 850 -19.02 88.53 -15.36
CA GLN A 850 -20.15 87.98 -14.60
C GLN A 850 -20.44 86.48 -14.89
N ALA A 851 -20.93 85.80 -13.85
CA ALA A 851 -22.00 84.78 -13.82
C ALA A 851 -22.16 83.74 -14.97
N GLN A 852 -22.32 82.45 -14.60
CA GLN A 852 -23.66 81.86 -14.40
C GLN A 852 -23.62 80.44 -13.80
N SER A 853 -24.78 80.01 -13.28
CA SER A 853 -25.05 78.73 -12.61
C SER A 853 -25.39 77.58 -13.56
N GLY A 854 -25.05 76.35 -13.22
CA GLY A 854 -25.55 75.13 -13.86
C GLY A 854 -25.41 73.91 -12.94
N ALA A 855 -26.48 73.12 -12.77
CA ALA A 855 -26.59 72.09 -11.74
C ALA A 855 -26.19 70.67 -12.20
N THR A 856 -25.93 69.82 -11.21
CA THR A 856 -25.46 68.42 -11.27
C THR A 856 -26.44 67.45 -11.96
N PRO A 857 -25.97 66.47 -12.76
CA PRO A 857 -26.78 65.32 -13.22
C PRO A 857 -26.73 64.12 -12.24
N PRO A 858 -27.78 63.26 -12.19
CA PRO A 858 -27.90 62.16 -11.22
C PRO A 858 -27.34 60.80 -11.69
N ALA A 859 -27.22 59.87 -10.75
CA ALA A 859 -26.80 58.47 -10.96
C ALA A 859 -27.98 57.53 -11.34
N PRO A 860 -27.73 56.35 -11.95
CA PRO A 860 -28.78 55.45 -12.45
C PRO A 860 -29.38 54.52 -11.38
N GLU A 861 -30.60 54.05 -11.66
CA GLU A 861 -31.53 53.39 -10.74
C GLU A 861 -31.32 51.86 -10.59
N GLN A 862 -31.76 51.33 -9.45
CA GLN A 862 -32.02 49.89 -9.24
C GLN A 862 -33.52 49.63 -9.36
N GLN A 863 -33.95 48.61 -10.12
CA GLN A 863 -35.35 48.20 -10.17
C GLN A 863 -35.65 47.04 -9.22
N VAL A 864 -36.59 47.30 -8.32
CA VAL A 864 -37.28 46.32 -7.46
C VAL A 864 -38.66 46.07 -8.06
N ILE A 865 -39.10 44.82 -8.14
CA ILE A 865 -40.49 44.47 -8.46
C ILE A 865 -41.14 43.85 -7.21
N GLN A 866 -42.28 44.41 -6.80
CA GLN A 866 -43.01 44.00 -5.61
C GLN A 866 -44.05 42.89 -5.86
N VAL A 867 -44.41 42.24 -4.76
CA VAL A 867 -45.45 41.22 -4.61
C VAL A 867 -46.83 41.86 -4.46
N THR A 868 -47.90 41.22 -4.94
CA THR A 868 -49.28 41.48 -4.52
C THR A 868 -49.96 40.23 -3.94
N GLN A 869 -50.96 40.48 -3.08
CA GLN A 869 -51.47 39.58 -2.03
C GLN A 869 -52.48 38.52 -2.50
N GLY A 870 -52.68 37.48 -1.68
CA GLY A 870 -53.85 36.60 -1.73
C GLY A 870 -53.85 35.52 -0.63
N ASP A 871 -54.63 35.74 0.43
CA ASP A 871 -54.95 34.84 1.56
C ASP A 871 -56.30 35.36 2.15
N PRO A 872 -57.14 34.61 2.93
CA PRO A 872 -56.97 33.26 3.46
C PRO A 872 -58.20 32.32 3.30
N THR A 873 -58.06 31.04 3.67
CA THR A 873 -58.91 30.33 4.68
C THR A 873 -58.56 28.84 4.79
N PHE A 874 -58.44 28.33 6.01
CA PHE A 874 -58.24 26.91 6.30
C PHE A 874 -59.58 26.19 6.54
N GLY A 875 -59.77 25.04 5.86
CA GLY A 875 -60.84 24.09 6.12
C GLY A 875 -60.27 22.67 6.18
N VAL A 876 -60.58 21.93 7.25
CA VAL A 876 -60.05 20.58 7.48
C VAL A 876 -60.97 19.54 6.83
N ALA A 877 -60.43 18.70 5.95
CA ALA A 877 -61.04 17.46 5.51
C ALA A 877 -59.94 16.41 5.30
N ALA A 878 -60.18 15.19 5.79
CA ALA A 878 -59.26 14.07 5.65
C ALA A 878 -59.69 13.18 4.48
N GLU A 879 -58.76 12.82 3.59
CA GLU A 879 -59.00 11.77 2.59
C GLU A 879 -57.73 10.97 2.26
N SER A 880 -57.96 9.71 1.92
CA SER A 880 -57.05 8.58 1.81
C SER A 880 -55.69 8.77 1.11
N GLN A 881 -54.64 8.16 1.68
CA GLN A 881 -53.40 7.83 0.96
C GLN A 881 -53.65 6.79 -0.15
N PRO A 882 -53.02 6.89 -1.33
CA PRO A 882 -53.01 5.83 -2.33
C PRO A 882 -52.09 4.68 -1.89
N ALA A 883 -52.47 3.44 -2.22
CA ALA A 883 -51.70 2.24 -1.87
C ALA A 883 -50.35 2.17 -2.62
N PRO A 884 -49.29 1.62 -2.00
CA PRO A 884 -47.99 1.45 -2.65
C PRO A 884 -48.06 0.42 -3.79
N ALA A 885 -47.35 0.69 -4.88
CA ALA A 885 -47.26 -0.19 -6.04
C ALA A 885 -46.58 -1.53 -5.69
N PRO A 886 -46.96 -2.65 -6.34
CA PRO A 886 -46.41 -3.97 -6.02
C PRO A 886 -44.92 -4.07 -6.38
N ILE A 887 -44.13 -4.53 -5.41
CA ILE A 887 -42.70 -4.80 -5.59
C ILE A 887 -42.55 -5.97 -6.57
N THR A 888 -41.81 -5.76 -7.66
CA THR A 888 -41.49 -6.83 -8.61
C THR A 888 -40.41 -7.74 -8.01
N PRO A 889 -40.56 -9.07 -8.01
CA PRO A 889 -39.56 -9.97 -7.43
C PRO A 889 -38.22 -9.93 -8.21
N PRO A 890 -37.09 -10.21 -7.54
CA PRO A 890 -35.76 -10.12 -8.15
C PRO A 890 -35.57 -11.15 -9.26
N ARG A 891 -34.93 -10.73 -10.36
CA ARG A 891 -34.60 -11.62 -11.48
C ARG A 891 -33.41 -12.53 -11.12
N VAL A 892 -33.50 -13.80 -11.51
CA VAL A 892 -32.43 -14.81 -11.38
C VAL A 892 -31.13 -14.32 -12.03
N ASP A 893 -30.03 -14.27 -11.25
CA ASP A 893 -28.68 -14.06 -11.79
C ASP A 893 -28.19 -15.33 -12.50
N TRP A 894 -28.27 -15.32 -13.83
CA TRP A 894 -27.82 -16.42 -14.68
C TRP A 894 -26.29 -16.59 -14.73
N ALA A 895 -25.52 -15.53 -14.53
CA ALA A 895 -24.06 -15.60 -14.54
C ALA A 895 -23.52 -16.23 -13.24
N TYR A 896 -24.23 -16.04 -12.12
CA TYR A 896 -23.98 -16.78 -10.88
C TYR A 896 -24.31 -18.27 -11.04
N VAL A 897 -25.50 -18.61 -11.53
CA VAL A 897 -25.93 -20.01 -11.75
C VAL A 897 -25.01 -20.77 -12.73
N GLN A 898 -24.60 -20.15 -13.85
CA GLN A 898 -23.67 -20.79 -14.80
C GLN A 898 -22.30 -21.09 -14.19
N ARG A 899 -21.78 -20.21 -13.31
CA ARG A 899 -20.51 -20.46 -12.61
C ARG A 899 -20.64 -21.62 -11.62
N LEU A 900 -21.71 -21.68 -10.84
CA LEU A 900 -21.95 -22.80 -9.92
C LEU A 900 -22.05 -24.15 -10.66
N LEU A 901 -22.81 -24.20 -11.76
CA LEU A 901 -22.92 -25.44 -12.56
C LEU A 901 -21.61 -25.88 -13.23
N SER A 902 -20.66 -24.96 -13.47
CA SER A 902 -19.33 -25.31 -13.99
C SER A 902 -18.39 -25.95 -12.95
N ILE A 903 -18.75 -25.93 -11.66
CA ILE A 903 -17.95 -26.50 -10.56
C ILE A 903 -18.27 -27.99 -10.33
N GLY A 904 -19.52 -28.42 -10.58
CA GLY A 904 -19.88 -29.85 -10.63
C GLY A 904 -19.96 -30.61 -9.31
N ASP A 905 -19.93 -29.93 -8.16
CA ASP A 905 -19.97 -30.52 -6.81
C ASP A 905 -21.35 -30.34 -6.13
N GLU A 906 -21.70 -31.19 -5.16
CA GLU A 906 -22.96 -31.15 -4.40
C GLU A 906 -23.18 -29.79 -3.71
N ARG A 907 -22.10 -29.14 -3.27
CA ARG A 907 -22.13 -27.79 -2.68
C ARG A 907 -22.61 -26.72 -3.65
N ALA A 908 -22.37 -26.88 -4.95
CA ALA A 908 -22.85 -25.95 -5.97
C ALA A 908 -24.38 -26.08 -6.16
N MET A 909 -24.93 -27.29 -6.05
CA MET A 909 -26.39 -27.51 -6.07
C MET A 909 -27.08 -26.91 -4.84
N ALA A 910 -26.49 -27.05 -3.65
CA ALA A 910 -26.99 -26.39 -2.44
C ALA A 910 -27.04 -24.85 -2.61
N ALA A 911 -26.00 -24.25 -3.20
CA ALA A 911 -25.96 -22.82 -3.47
C ALA A 911 -26.99 -22.37 -4.56
N ILE A 912 -27.30 -23.23 -5.54
CA ILE A 912 -28.37 -22.97 -6.52
C ILE A 912 -29.74 -23.04 -5.85
N ASN A 913 -29.99 -24.01 -4.97
CA ASN A 913 -31.24 -24.12 -4.23
C ASN A 913 -31.50 -22.87 -3.38
N VAL A 914 -30.50 -22.40 -2.62
CA VAL A 914 -30.60 -21.16 -1.83
C VAL A 914 -30.85 -19.94 -2.72
N HIS A 915 -30.23 -19.85 -3.90
CA HIS A 915 -30.48 -18.76 -4.86
C HIS A 915 -31.90 -18.80 -5.45
N CYS A 916 -32.46 -20.00 -5.63
CA CYS A 916 -33.84 -20.21 -6.08
C CYS A 916 -34.86 -19.82 -5.00
N GLU A 917 -34.62 -20.20 -3.74
CA GLU A 917 -35.43 -19.76 -2.58
C GLU A 917 -35.43 -18.23 -2.42
N LEU A 918 -34.25 -17.59 -2.52
CA LEU A 918 -34.10 -16.15 -2.41
C LEU A 918 -34.71 -15.35 -3.58
N THR A 919 -34.94 -15.99 -4.73
CA THR A 919 -35.57 -15.35 -5.91
C THR A 919 -37.03 -15.77 -6.13
N GLY A 920 -37.52 -16.76 -5.39
CA GLY A 920 -38.88 -17.29 -5.53
C GLY A 920 -39.13 -18.06 -6.84
N VAL A 921 -38.07 -18.51 -7.51
CA VAL A 921 -38.14 -19.27 -8.77
C VAL A 921 -37.80 -20.73 -8.48
N ALA A 922 -38.58 -21.67 -9.02
CA ALA A 922 -38.36 -23.09 -8.76
C ALA A 922 -37.02 -23.57 -9.38
N VAL A 923 -36.31 -24.43 -8.64
CA VAL A 923 -35.02 -25.03 -9.06
C VAL A 923 -35.16 -25.74 -10.41
N GLU A 924 -36.29 -26.41 -10.63
CA GLU A 924 -36.65 -27.12 -11.85
C GLU A 924 -36.75 -26.17 -13.05
N GLU A 925 -37.25 -24.95 -12.87
CA GLU A 925 -37.34 -23.94 -13.94
C GLU A 925 -35.96 -23.39 -14.31
N VAL A 926 -35.10 -23.18 -13.31
CA VAL A 926 -33.71 -22.73 -13.50
C VAL A 926 -32.91 -23.81 -14.25
N LEU A 927 -33.00 -25.07 -13.83
CA LEU A 927 -32.34 -26.19 -14.50
C LEU A 927 -32.91 -26.42 -15.92
N ALA A 928 -34.23 -26.37 -16.12
CA ALA A 928 -34.84 -26.49 -17.45
C ALA A 928 -34.43 -25.35 -18.39
N ALA A 929 -34.26 -24.12 -17.88
CA ALA A 929 -33.75 -23.00 -18.65
C ALA A 929 -32.26 -23.15 -19.01
N VAL A 930 -31.44 -23.74 -18.13
CA VAL A 930 -30.05 -24.09 -18.43
C VAL A 930 -29.97 -25.18 -19.50
N CYS A 931 -30.74 -26.27 -19.38
CA CYS A 931 -30.79 -27.33 -20.41
C CYS A 931 -31.21 -26.79 -21.79
N ARG A 932 -32.17 -25.85 -21.83
CA ARG A 932 -32.57 -25.16 -23.07
C ARG A 932 -31.46 -24.25 -23.63
N ARG A 933 -30.62 -23.63 -22.79
CA ARG A 933 -29.49 -22.79 -23.21
C ARG A 933 -28.24 -23.58 -23.64
N LEU A 934 -28.03 -24.78 -23.09
CA LEU A 934 -26.89 -25.63 -23.41
C LEU A 934 -27.12 -26.52 -24.66
N GLY A 935 -28.30 -26.46 -25.28
CA GLY A 935 -28.58 -27.11 -26.56
C GLY A 935 -28.70 -28.64 -26.52
N SER A 936 -28.64 -29.27 -25.34
CA SER A 936 -28.75 -30.71 -25.17
C SER A 936 -30.20 -31.19 -25.20
N SER A 937 -30.66 -31.68 -26.36
CA SER A 937 -31.91 -32.42 -26.44
C SER A 937 -31.73 -33.84 -25.89
N THR A 938 -31.90 -34.03 -24.58
CA THR A 938 -31.92 -35.36 -23.98
C THR A 938 -32.99 -35.46 -22.90
N THR A 939 -34.10 -36.10 -23.25
CA THR A 939 -35.13 -36.52 -22.29
C THR A 939 -34.57 -37.61 -21.37
N ALA A 940 -34.27 -37.26 -20.12
CA ALA A 940 -33.91 -38.23 -19.08
C ALA A 940 -35.11 -38.43 -18.14
N THR A 941 -35.71 -39.63 -18.21
CA THR A 941 -36.92 -39.99 -17.47
C THR A 941 -36.68 -40.04 -15.96
N THR A 942 -37.56 -39.42 -15.17
CA THR A 942 -37.54 -39.47 -13.71
C THR A 942 -37.71 -40.92 -13.21
N ARG A 943 -36.73 -41.41 -12.45
CA ARG A 943 -36.86 -42.63 -11.63
C ARG A 943 -36.51 -42.27 -10.18
N ALA A 944 -37.50 -42.37 -9.29
CA ALA A 944 -37.38 -41.86 -7.93
C ALA A 944 -36.38 -42.66 -7.05
N PRO A 945 -35.62 -42.00 -6.18
CA PRO A 945 -34.86 -42.66 -5.11
C PRO A 945 -35.79 -43.05 -3.93
N PRO A 946 -35.41 -44.06 -3.12
CA PRO A 946 -36.20 -44.51 -1.98
C PRO A 946 -36.17 -43.50 -0.80
N PRO A 947 -37.20 -43.51 0.07
CA PRO A 947 -37.32 -42.53 1.14
C PRO A 947 -36.35 -42.80 2.29
N GLY A 948 -35.54 -41.81 2.68
CA GLY A 948 -34.61 -42.00 3.79
C GLY A 948 -33.47 -41.01 3.97
N ARG A 949 -33.64 -39.72 3.65
CA ARG A 949 -32.86 -38.58 4.20
C ARG A 949 -33.58 -37.28 3.83
N THR A 950 -33.91 -36.49 4.85
CA THR A 950 -34.41 -35.11 4.75
C THR A 950 -33.28 -34.15 4.29
N PRO A 951 -33.63 -32.98 3.74
CA PRO A 951 -32.78 -32.24 2.79
C PRO A 951 -31.49 -31.66 3.36
#